data_AF-A0AA42Z2H5-F1
#
_entry.id   AF-A0AA42Z2H5-F1
#
_cell.length_a   1.000
_cell.length_b   1.000
_cell.length_c   1.000
_cell.angle_alpha   90.00
_cell.angle_beta   90.00
_cell.angle_gamma   90.00
#
_symmetry.space_group_name_H-M   'P 1'
#
loop_
_entity.id
_entity.type
_entity.pdbx_description
1 polymer ?
#
loop_
_entity_poly.entity_id
_entity_poly.type
_entity_poly.pdbx_seq_one_letter_code
_entity_poly.pdbx_strand_id
1 'polypeptide(L)'
;MRWNHIHVRGILVWIAVSFQAVVCLAQDGSTHAVVISSGAQSEASAGQYRSGSLVIGQTTIGESQGGQFDTGAGFVNLQVFDGSAPNLPSVADGIGGDIDISYDPSQLCYEWDAVDPQSAVYGAQLDIGTTPGGTDVLEAMVLGEDSVCVVGPFAGCQTYFGTIRARNGARLLSAALTTDGVYLDDLVDIDNDNLGNACDPDDDNDGILDGVDACPCDPFNDVDGDGICADDPQCGLPTDNCPVVSNPSQYDSDMDGTGDACQSSCSLLVTPNGLGDCPTIQACIDQGKTCDIVLAAGVYDERVLINRGVTLRPAGAPGSATLTNTSPGATLIIDSGDATPVVLRDLDVTGSDTAIQSLTSWIGRGLLVRDVVTGLGMSNPGLDPVHVTLVESQIQDTGTAIVSSKTDVEIDRSQILRSSVRGLSFTDGALTVTSSLIDEAATECFDLNGTVSTLVSGSTVVECGIGIFANGTGRTTVQSSILNGHLQDITGVSCLNVSVSGLQTSCCLGSNLCLAPQFVNATQGDYRLSPMSPLIEVGIPANGYGGSPKFDLQGFPRLLDSDHDGFAIAEMGAYESFIPSLNRPGPVFGVQFQSATLMTWSPELQAQTYRVYARSLTGLTFFTDPACLTEEPLASVVLADVPLPGEGFFFLVSSVDALNQEGTVGFGTFAERSAIQSCP
;
A
#
# COMPACT_ATOMS: atom_id res chain seq x y z
N MET A 1 -30.56 -76.94 8.18
CA MET A 1 -32.00 -76.63 8.37
C MET A 1 -32.78 -76.99 7.10
N ARG A 2 -34.07 -77.31 7.23
CA ARG A 2 -34.97 -77.84 6.18
C ARG A 2 -35.14 -76.88 4.98
N TRP A 3 -35.30 -77.46 3.79
CA TRP A 3 -35.52 -76.77 2.52
C TRP A 3 -36.99 -76.38 2.32
N ASN A 4 -37.23 -75.18 1.79
CA ASN A 4 -38.51 -74.81 1.18
C ASN A 4 -38.37 -74.82 -0.35
N HIS A 5 -39.31 -75.50 -1.01
CA HIS A 5 -39.49 -75.48 -2.46
C HIS A 5 -39.88 -74.08 -2.94
N ILE A 6 -39.14 -73.56 -3.93
CA ILE A 6 -39.63 -72.49 -4.80
C ILE A 6 -39.86 -73.10 -6.19
N HIS A 7 -41.13 -73.17 -6.58
CA HIS A 7 -41.53 -73.35 -7.97
C HIS A 7 -41.36 -72.02 -8.69
N VAL A 8 -40.42 -71.92 -9.63
CA VAL A 8 -40.43 -70.88 -10.66
C VAL A 8 -40.62 -71.56 -12.01
N ARG A 9 -41.71 -71.18 -12.68
CA ARG A 9 -42.05 -71.62 -14.03
C ARG A 9 -41.12 -70.96 -15.04
N GLY A 10 -40.46 -71.78 -15.85
CA GLY A 10 -39.99 -71.43 -17.20
C GLY A 10 -38.77 -70.52 -17.26
N ILE A 11 -37.59 -71.12 -17.39
CA ILE A 11 -36.52 -70.84 -18.37
C ILE A 11 -35.34 -71.75 -17.99
N LEU A 12 -34.88 -72.58 -18.95
CA LEU A 12 -33.75 -73.50 -18.79
C LEU A 12 -32.44 -72.71 -18.64
N VAL A 13 -31.72 -72.93 -17.54
CA VAL A 13 -30.27 -72.68 -17.45
C VAL A 13 -29.64 -73.96 -16.91
N TRP A 14 -28.72 -74.54 -17.68
CA TRP A 14 -27.96 -75.72 -17.27
C TRP A 14 -26.98 -75.34 -16.15
N ILE A 15 -27.27 -75.76 -14.92
CA ILE A 15 -26.30 -75.78 -13.83
C ILE A 15 -25.90 -77.24 -13.63
N ALA A 16 -24.66 -77.58 -14.01
CA ALA A 16 -24.05 -78.85 -13.66
C ALA A 16 -23.80 -78.85 -12.14
N VAL A 17 -24.60 -79.60 -11.39
CA VAL A 17 -24.36 -79.86 -9.97
C VAL A 17 -23.45 -81.09 -9.87
N SER A 18 -22.17 -80.87 -9.62
CA SER A 18 -21.21 -81.93 -9.29
C SER A 18 -21.46 -82.39 -7.85
N PHE A 19 -21.93 -83.63 -7.68
CA PHE A 19 -21.99 -84.27 -6.36
C PHE A 19 -20.58 -84.66 -5.93
N GLN A 20 -20.09 -84.06 -4.85
CA GLN A 20 -18.88 -84.51 -4.14
C GLN A 20 -19.31 -85.49 -3.03
N ALA A 21 -18.89 -86.74 -3.12
CA ALA A 21 -18.95 -87.67 -1.99
C ALA A 21 -17.62 -87.61 -1.24
N VAL A 22 -17.67 -87.25 0.05
CA VAL A 22 -16.52 -87.27 0.97
C VAL A 22 -16.61 -88.54 1.79
N VAL A 23 -15.59 -89.41 1.72
CA VAL A 23 -15.44 -90.56 2.64
C VAL A 23 -14.25 -90.25 3.55
N CYS A 24 -14.51 -90.11 4.84
CA CYS A 24 -13.46 -89.98 5.86
C CYS A 24 -13.15 -91.35 6.47
N LEU A 25 -11.88 -91.75 6.50
CA LEU A 25 -11.38 -92.75 7.43
C LEU A 25 -10.04 -92.29 8.00
N ALA A 26 -9.94 -92.30 9.33
CA ALA A 26 -8.77 -91.89 10.09
C ALA A 26 -8.12 -93.11 10.73
N GLN A 27 -6.78 -93.18 10.72
CA GLN A 27 -6.02 -93.75 11.84
C GLN A 27 -4.54 -93.33 11.81
N ASP A 28 -4.25 -92.10 12.27
CA ASP A 28 -2.95 -91.63 12.84
C ASP A 28 -2.68 -90.10 12.81
N GLY A 29 -3.68 -89.24 12.56
CA GLY A 29 -3.63 -87.84 12.99
C GLY A 29 -3.09 -86.81 11.98
N SER A 30 -2.85 -87.19 10.72
CA SER A 30 -2.82 -86.27 9.59
C SER A 30 -4.09 -86.44 8.75
N THR A 31 -4.90 -85.40 8.61
CA THR A 31 -6.09 -85.42 7.75
C THR A 31 -5.68 -85.31 6.28
N HIS A 32 -5.71 -86.43 5.55
CA HIS A 32 -5.68 -86.43 4.10
C HIS A 32 -7.09 -86.71 3.56
N ALA A 33 -7.67 -85.75 2.85
CA ALA A 33 -8.90 -85.95 2.08
C ALA A 33 -8.54 -86.26 0.62
N VAL A 34 -9.01 -87.40 0.11
CA VAL A 34 -8.92 -87.71 -1.32
C VAL A 34 -10.28 -87.41 -1.96
N VAL A 35 -10.33 -86.43 -2.86
CA VAL A 35 -11.52 -86.13 -3.67
C VAL A 35 -11.38 -86.87 -4.99
N ILE A 36 -12.27 -87.84 -5.26
CA ILE A 36 -12.38 -88.49 -6.57
C ILE A 36 -13.52 -87.80 -7.32
N SER A 37 -13.20 -87.01 -8.35
CA SER A 37 -14.18 -86.60 -9.36
C SER A 37 -14.09 -87.56 -10.54
N SER A 38 -15.06 -88.46 -10.69
CA SER A 38 -15.24 -89.18 -11.95
C SER A 38 -16.47 -88.65 -12.69
N GLY A 39 -16.27 -88.26 -13.95
CA GLY A 39 -17.35 -87.96 -14.90
C GLY A 39 -17.92 -89.21 -15.59
N ALA A 40 -17.59 -90.42 -15.14
CA ALA A 40 -18.05 -91.65 -15.77
C ALA A 40 -18.36 -92.74 -14.74
N GLN A 41 -19.50 -93.42 -14.92
CA GLN A 41 -19.89 -94.57 -14.14
C GLN A 41 -19.01 -95.78 -14.49
N SER A 42 -18.17 -96.23 -13.56
CA SER A 42 -17.72 -97.62 -13.50
C SER A 42 -17.24 -98.00 -12.09
N GLU A 43 -17.46 -99.27 -11.74
CA GLU A 43 -17.28 -99.85 -10.42
C GLU A 43 -15.81 -99.79 -9.95
N ALA A 44 -15.58 -99.24 -8.75
CA ALA A 44 -14.25 -99.12 -8.16
C ALA A 44 -13.70 -100.48 -7.72
N SER A 45 -12.53 -100.85 -8.23
CA SER A 45 -11.74 -101.97 -7.72
C SER A 45 -10.93 -101.54 -6.50
N ALA A 46 -10.99 -102.31 -5.42
CA ALA A 46 -10.40 -101.98 -4.12
C ALA A 46 -8.86 -101.91 -4.16
N GLY A 47 -8.29 -100.76 -3.81
CA GLY A 47 -6.84 -100.58 -3.60
C GLY A 47 -6.47 -100.71 -2.11
N GLN A 48 -5.28 -101.27 -1.82
CA GLN A 48 -4.73 -101.38 -0.47
C GLN A 48 -3.51 -100.47 -0.28
N TYR A 49 -3.43 -99.81 0.88
CA TYR A 49 -2.33 -98.95 1.28
C TYR A 49 -1.22 -99.77 1.98
N ARG A 50 0.04 -99.62 1.56
CA ARG A 50 1.21 -100.13 2.32
C ARG A 50 2.39 -99.16 2.19
N SER A 51 2.87 -98.71 3.36
CA SER A 51 4.20 -98.10 3.56
C SER A 51 4.52 -96.89 2.65
N GLY A 52 3.73 -95.82 2.74
CA GLY A 52 4.08 -94.51 2.17
C GLY A 52 3.81 -94.32 0.66
N SER A 53 3.18 -95.28 -0.02
CA SER A 53 2.73 -95.12 -1.40
C SER A 53 1.31 -95.65 -1.60
N LEU A 54 0.48 -94.86 -2.29
CA LEU A 54 -0.81 -95.30 -2.79
C LEU A 54 -0.58 -96.11 -4.08
N VAL A 55 -1.03 -97.38 -4.09
CA VAL A 55 -0.93 -98.27 -5.25
C VAL A 55 -2.31 -98.42 -5.89
N ILE A 56 -2.41 -98.05 -7.17
CA ILE A 56 -3.59 -98.28 -8.01
C ILE A 56 -3.14 -99.15 -9.20
N GLY A 57 -3.59 -100.41 -9.26
CA GLY A 57 -3.15 -101.35 -10.29
C GLY A 57 -1.67 -101.75 -10.13
N GLN A 58 -0.84 -101.59 -11.18
CA GLN A 58 0.60 -101.91 -11.18
C GLN A 58 1.52 -100.69 -10.96
N THR A 59 0.97 -99.52 -10.60
CA THR A 59 1.74 -98.26 -10.52
C THR A 59 1.90 -97.80 -9.08
N THR A 60 3.14 -97.43 -8.72
CA THR A 60 3.53 -96.90 -7.40
C THR A 60 3.76 -95.39 -7.52
N ILE A 61 3.09 -94.57 -6.69
CA ILE A 61 3.23 -93.10 -6.68
C ILE A 61 4.08 -92.66 -5.48
N GLY A 62 5.14 -91.88 -5.74
CA GLY A 62 6.01 -91.25 -4.71
C GLY A 62 5.67 -89.77 -4.47
N GLU A 63 6.05 -89.26 -3.30
CA GLU A 63 5.50 -88.05 -2.65
C GLU A 63 5.78 -86.67 -3.30
N SER A 64 6.48 -86.56 -4.44
CA SER A 64 7.05 -85.25 -4.85
C SER A 64 6.83 -84.81 -6.31
N GLN A 65 5.79 -85.26 -7.01
CA GLN A 65 5.49 -84.76 -8.35
C GLN A 65 3.98 -84.52 -8.51
N GLY A 66 3.55 -83.27 -8.39
CA GLY A 66 2.24 -82.84 -8.88
C GLY A 66 2.20 -82.97 -10.40
N GLY A 67 1.12 -83.55 -10.92
CA GLY A 67 0.98 -83.82 -12.36
C GLY A 67 -0.39 -84.38 -12.71
N GLN A 68 -0.74 -84.23 -13.99
CA GLN A 68 -1.98 -84.74 -14.57
C GLN A 68 -1.72 -86.15 -15.11
N PHE A 69 -2.32 -87.16 -14.49
CA PHE A 69 -2.07 -88.57 -14.84
C PHE A 69 -3.26 -89.17 -15.59
N ASP A 70 -3.01 -89.72 -16.78
CA ASP A 70 -4.03 -90.44 -17.56
C ASP A 70 -4.21 -91.86 -17.01
N THR A 71 -5.42 -92.17 -16.57
CA THR A 71 -5.79 -93.47 -15.98
C THR A 71 -6.41 -94.43 -17.00
N GLY A 72 -6.48 -94.03 -18.28
CA GLY A 72 -7.18 -94.77 -19.33
C GLY A 72 -8.71 -94.61 -19.30
N ALA A 73 -9.26 -93.97 -18.27
CA ALA A 73 -10.66 -93.54 -18.17
C ALA A 73 -10.81 -92.01 -18.02
N GLY A 74 -9.70 -91.27 -18.05
CA GLY A 74 -9.62 -89.82 -17.85
C GLY A 74 -8.40 -89.40 -17.02
N PHE A 75 -8.20 -88.09 -16.92
CA PHE A 75 -7.08 -87.49 -16.19
C PHE A 75 -7.41 -87.26 -14.70
N VAL A 76 -6.51 -87.63 -13.80
CA VAL A 76 -6.57 -87.30 -12.36
C VAL A 76 -5.46 -86.29 -12.04
N ASN A 77 -5.81 -85.19 -11.37
CA ASN A 77 -4.86 -84.20 -10.87
C ASN A 77 -4.61 -84.43 -9.37
N LEU A 78 -3.34 -84.64 -9.00
CA LEU A 78 -2.89 -84.67 -7.61
C LEU A 78 -2.21 -83.33 -7.29
N GLN A 79 -2.78 -82.58 -6.34
CA GLN A 79 -2.13 -81.40 -5.75
C GLN A 79 -1.51 -81.79 -4.40
N VAL A 80 -0.22 -81.50 -4.24
CA VAL A 80 0.48 -81.61 -2.94
C VAL A 80 0.04 -80.41 -2.08
N PHE A 81 -0.35 -80.66 -0.83
CA PHE A 81 -0.67 -79.59 0.13
C PHE A 81 0.63 -79.14 0.81
N ASP A 82 0.95 -77.85 0.73
CA ASP A 82 2.03 -77.24 1.51
C ASP A 82 1.59 -77.04 2.97
N GLY A 83 2.41 -77.53 3.91
CA GLY A 83 2.16 -77.42 5.36
C GLY A 83 3.15 -76.52 6.09
N SER A 84 4.12 -75.91 5.40
CA SER A 84 5.05 -74.94 5.98
C SER A 84 4.51 -73.51 5.88
N ALA A 85 4.85 -72.67 6.86
CA ALA A 85 4.61 -71.23 6.78
C ALA A 85 5.75 -70.53 6.01
N PRO A 86 5.50 -69.34 5.42
CA PRO A 86 6.55 -68.51 4.83
C PRO A 86 7.68 -68.17 5.80
N ASN A 87 8.89 -67.98 5.25
CA ASN A 87 9.98 -67.35 5.98
C ASN A 87 9.95 -65.84 5.75
N LEU A 88 9.99 -65.06 6.84
CA LEU A 88 10.00 -63.59 6.83
C LEU A 88 11.35 -63.12 7.41
N PRO A 89 12.38 -62.85 6.57
CA PRO A 89 13.70 -62.40 7.04
C PRO A 89 13.77 -60.95 7.53
N SER A 90 13.01 -60.02 6.94
CA SER A 90 13.14 -58.58 7.19
C SER A 90 11.82 -57.83 7.04
N VAL A 91 11.71 -56.74 7.80
CA VAL A 91 10.63 -55.74 7.78
C VAL A 91 11.26 -54.35 7.91
N ALA A 92 10.64 -53.33 7.32
CA ALA A 92 11.03 -51.92 7.40
C ALA A 92 9.78 -51.03 7.43
N ASP A 93 9.88 -49.84 7.99
CA ASP A 93 8.82 -48.81 8.12
C ASP A 93 8.99 -47.63 7.15
N GLY A 94 9.62 -47.89 6.01
CA GLY A 94 9.65 -47.01 4.84
C GLY A 94 9.65 -47.80 3.53
N ILE A 95 9.42 -47.12 2.39
CA ILE A 95 9.58 -47.70 1.06
C ILE A 95 11.05 -47.57 0.63
N GLY A 96 11.68 -48.67 0.26
CA GLY A 96 13.07 -48.74 -0.13
C GLY A 96 14.04 -48.88 1.05
N GLY A 97 13.53 -49.07 2.27
CA GLY A 97 14.32 -49.28 3.48
C GLY A 97 13.70 -48.70 4.75
N ASP A 98 14.45 -48.89 5.83
CA ASP A 98 14.17 -48.45 7.19
C ASP A 98 14.26 -46.92 7.33
N ILE A 99 13.31 -46.27 8.01
CA ILE A 99 13.32 -44.82 8.22
C ILE A 99 12.99 -44.48 9.68
N ASP A 100 13.77 -43.58 10.27
CA ASP A 100 13.54 -43.14 11.65
C ASP A 100 12.40 -42.11 11.76
N ILE A 101 12.19 -41.29 10.72
CA ILE A 101 11.26 -40.15 10.71
C ILE A 101 10.44 -40.14 9.41
N SER A 102 9.13 -39.90 9.54
CA SER A 102 8.21 -39.57 8.45
C SER A 102 7.63 -38.19 8.65
N TYR A 103 7.44 -37.46 7.55
CA TYR A 103 6.83 -36.12 7.53
C TYR A 103 5.45 -36.08 6.86
N ASP A 104 4.89 -37.26 6.54
CA ASP A 104 3.60 -37.38 5.87
C ASP A 104 2.56 -37.95 6.85
N PRO A 105 1.74 -37.11 7.51
CA PRO A 105 0.74 -37.57 8.46
C PRO A 105 -0.45 -38.27 7.80
N SER A 106 -0.52 -38.27 6.47
CA SER A 106 -1.59 -38.91 5.72
C SER A 106 -1.34 -40.40 5.48
N GLN A 107 -0.10 -40.86 5.57
CA GLN A 107 0.26 -42.26 5.33
C GLN A 107 1.49 -42.74 6.09
N LEU A 108 1.49 -44.02 6.43
CA LEU A 108 2.69 -44.73 6.89
C LEU A 108 2.95 -45.91 5.95
N CYS A 109 4.21 -46.08 5.56
CA CYS A 109 4.62 -47.11 4.64
C CYS A 109 5.41 -48.20 5.33
N TYR A 110 5.24 -49.43 4.88
CA TYR A 110 5.96 -50.59 5.38
C TYR A 110 6.38 -51.48 4.23
N GLU A 111 7.55 -52.08 4.33
CA GLU A 111 8.11 -53.01 3.37
C GLU A 111 8.57 -54.29 4.07
N TRP A 112 8.46 -55.43 3.40
CA TRP A 112 8.89 -56.72 3.95
C TRP A 112 9.40 -57.67 2.87
N ASP A 113 10.38 -58.49 3.25
CA ASP A 113 10.85 -59.58 2.42
C ASP A 113 10.28 -60.89 2.94
N ALA A 114 9.63 -61.67 2.08
CA ALA A 114 9.10 -62.98 2.43
C ALA A 114 9.36 -64.01 1.31
N VAL A 115 9.71 -65.24 1.70
CA VAL A 115 9.99 -66.32 0.75
C VAL A 115 9.26 -67.60 1.16
N ASP A 116 8.53 -68.17 0.20
CA ASP A 116 7.91 -69.50 0.31
C ASP A 116 8.01 -70.23 -1.05
N PRO A 117 9.04 -71.08 -1.25
CA PRO A 117 9.23 -71.80 -2.51
C PRO A 117 8.16 -72.87 -2.81
N GLN A 118 7.36 -73.27 -1.81
CA GLN A 118 6.43 -74.40 -1.93
C GLN A 118 5.04 -73.95 -2.37
N SER A 119 4.54 -72.82 -1.83
CA SER A 119 3.20 -72.32 -2.18
C SER A 119 3.12 -70.84 -2.53
N ALA A 120 4.26 -70.17 -2.66
CA ALA A 120 4.40 -68.73 -2.88
C ALA A 120 3.79 -67.88 -1.75
N VAL A 121 4.33 -66.68 -1.59
CA VAL A 121 3.77 -65.67 -0.68
C VAL A 121 2.59 -65.01 -1.39
N TYR A 122 1.45 -64.94 -0.71
CA TYR A 122 0.20 -64.41 -1.24
C TYR A 122 -0.18 -63.05 -0.62
N GLY A 123 0.55 -62.61 0.40
CA GLY A 123 0.32 -61.34 1.10
C GLY A 123 0.85 -61.38 2.53
N ALA A 124 0.46 -60.42 3.35
CA ALA A 124 0.83 -60.36 4.75
C ALA A 124 -0.29 -59.76 5.61
N GLN A 125 -0.37 -60.17 6.88
CA GLN A 125 -1.09 -59.42 7.89
C GLN A 125 -0.17 -58.30 8.41
N LEU A 126 -0.68 -57.08 8.42
CA LEU A 126 -0.03 -55.88 8.96
C LEU A 126 -0.86 -55.36 10.14
N ASP A 127 -0.24 -55.30 11.31
CA ASP A 127 -0.79 -54.63 12.48
C ASP A 127 0.05 -53.37 12.77
N ILE A 128 -0.58 -52.21 12.95
CA ILE A 128 0.09 -50.96 13.34
C ILE A 128 -0.30 -50.63 14.78
N GLY A 129 0.69 -50.25 15.59
CA GLY A 129 0.47 -49.80 16.96
C GLY A 129 1.42 -48.68 17.38
N THR A 130 1.09 -48.04 18.51
CA THR A 130 1.95 -47.02 19.16
C THR A 130 3.01 -47.62 20.09
N THR A 131 3.04 -48.95 20.21
CA THR A 131 4.05 -49.71 20.94
C THR A 131 4.50 -50.92 20.11
N PRO A 132 5.73 -51.44 20.30
CA PRO A 132 6.21 -52.60 19.56
C PRO A 132 5.27 -53.80 19.70
N GLY A 133 4.74 -54.31 18.59
CA GLY A 133 3.78 -55.42 18.55
C GLY A 133 2.32 -55.03 18.83
N GLY A 134 2.04 -53.74 19.02
CA GLY A 134 0.70 -53.20 19.23
C GLY A 134 -0.18 -53.28 17.97
N THR A 135 -1.49 -53.30 18.18
CA THR A 135 -2.52 -53.33 17.13
C THR A 135 -3.57 -52.24 17.36
N ASP A 136 -3.23 -51.22 18.15
CA ASP A 136 -4.14 -50.17 18.63
C ASP A 136 -4.50 -49.14 17.55
N VAL A 137 -3.74 -49.09 16.45
CA VAL A 137 -3.96 -48.17 15.33
C VAL A 137 -4.66 -48.87 14.17
N LEU A 138 -4.14 -50.02 13.74
CA LEU A 138 -4.67 -50.77 12.60
C LEU A 138 -4.40 -52.27 12.72
N GLU A 139 -5.34 -53.08 12.23
CA GLU A 139 -5.14 -54.49 11.90
C GLU A 139 -5.68 -54.72 10.48
N ALA A 140 -4.81 -55.10 9.54
CA ALA A 140 -5.12 -55.22 8.13
C ALA A 140 -4.49 -56.47 7.49
N MET A 141 -5.10 -56.96 6.40
CA MET A 141 -4.52 -58.00 5.55
C MET A 141 -4.23 -57.42 4.17
N VAL A 142 -2.95 -57.40 3.80
CA VAL A 142 -2.44 -56.97 2.49
C VAL A 142 -2.29 -58.19 1.59
N LEU A 143 -2.69 -58.09 0.32
CA LEU A 143 -2.63 -59.21 -0.64
C LEU A 143 -1.73 -58.86 -1.82
N GLY A 144 -0.81 -59.77 -2.17
CA GLY A 144 -0.06 -59.74 -3.42
C GLY A 144 1.07 -58.72 -3.54
N GLU A 145 1.37 -57.96 -2.48
CA GLU A 145 2.43 -56.94 -2.43
C GLU A 145 3.46 -57.29 -1.34
N ASP A 146 4.68 -56.79 -1.52
CA ASP A 146 5.84 -56.84 -0.62
C ASP A 146 6.07 -55.50 0.11
N SER A 147 5.23 -54.51 -0.16
CA SER A 147 5.16 -53.24 0.56
C SER A 147 3.72 -52.72 0.58
N VAL A 148 3.41 -51.80 1.51
CA VAL A 148 2.12 -51.11 1.56
C VAL A 148 2.30 -49.73 2.18
N CYS A 149 1.61 -48.72 1.65
CA CYS A 149 1.39 -47.46 2.35
C CYS A 149 -0.06 -47.40 2.81
N VAL A 150 -0.26 -47.35 4.11
CA VAL A 150 -1.59 -47.25 4.70
C VAL A 150 -1.93 -45.78 4.86
N VAL A 151 -3.06 -45.38 4.28
CA VAL A 151 -3.64 -44.05 4.50
C VAL A 151 -4.51 -44.06 5.74
N GLY A 152 -4.29 -43.11 6.63
CA GLY A 152 -5.05 -42.96 7.86
C GLY A 152 -4.73 -41.63 8.54
N PRO A 153 -5.59 -41.15 9.46
CA PRO A 153 -5.22 -40.03 10.31
C PRO A 153 -4.23 -40.53 11.37
N PHE A 154 -2.94 -40.38 11.10
CA PHE A 154 -1.90 -40.61 12.11
C PHE A 154 -1.70 -39.32 12.90
N ALA A 155 -1.75 -39.42 14.23
CA ALA A 155 -1.39 -38.31 15.09
C ALA A 155 0.11 -38.03 14.94
N GLY A 156 0.48 -36.77 14.69
CA GLY A 156 1.87 -36.31 14.76
C GLY A 156 2.44 -36.45 16.18
N CYS A 157 3.75 -36.30 16.29
CA CYS A 157 4.52 -36.36 17.54
C CYS A 157 4.41 -37.72 18.23
N GLN A 158 4.30 -38.77 17.43
CA GLN A 158 4.05 -40.13 17.87
C GLN A 158 4.87 -41.11 17.02
N THR A 159 5.48 -42.10 17.68
CA THR A 159 6.14 -43.22 17.01
C THR A 159 5.14 -44.33 16.71
N TYR A 160 5.20 -44.88 15.50
CA TYR A 160 4.37 -45.99 15.04
C TYR A 160 5.22 -47.21 14.68
N PHE A 161 4.74 -48.39 15.04
CA PHE A 161 5.41 -49.67 14.82
C PHE A 161 4.57 -50.57 13.91
N GLY A 162 5.17 -51.10 12.85
CA GLY A 162 4.53 -52.06 11.96
C GLY A 162 4.87 -53.50 12.34
N THR A 163 3.88 -54.34 12.58
CA THR A 163 4.05 -55.78 12.85
C THR A 163 3.53 -56.61 11.69
N ILE A 164 4.42 -57.34 11.02
CA ILE A 164 4.13 -58.08 9.79
C ILE A 164 4.17 -59.59 10.02
N ARG A 165 3.19 -60.29 9.44
CA ARG A 165 3.13 -61.76 9.33
C ARG A 165 2.84 -62.16 7.88
N ALA A 166 3.83 -62.69 7.17
CA ALA A 166 3.68 -63.12 5.78
C ALA A 166 2.76 -64.35 5.67
N ARG A 167 1.96 -64.42 4.61
CA ARG A 167 0.95 -65.45 4.38
C ARG A 167 1.15 -66.16 3.04
N ASN A 168 1.02 -67.49 3.04
CA ASN A 168 1.08 -68.27 1.80
C ASN A 168 -0.29 -68.69 1.23
N GLY A 169 -0.26 -69.39 0.09
CA GLY A 169 -1.45 -69.94 -0.57
C GLY A 169 -2.24 -70.94 0.28
N ALA A 170 -1.61 -71.57 1.27
CA ALA A 170 -2.26 -72.47 2.25
C ALA A 170 -2.86 -71.71 3.46
N ARG A 171 -2.77 -70.37 3.49
CA ARG A 171 -3.25 -69.49 4.57
C ARG A 171 -2.47 -69.60 5.88
N LEU A 172 -1.26 -70.15 5.86
CA LEU A 172 -0.36 -70.18 7.02
C LEU A 172 0.37 -68.85 7.14
N LEU A 173 0.55 -68.38 8.37
CA LEU A 173 1.26 -67.15 8.70
C LEU A 173 2.69 -67.45 9.21
N SER A 174 3.65 -66.63 8.82
CA SER A 174 5.01 -66.63 9.38
C SER A 174 5.02 -66.27 10.86
N ALA A 175 6.19 -66.39 11.50
CA ALA A 175 6.45 -65.66 12.74
C ALA A 175 6.31 -64.15 12.50
N ALA A 176 5.88 -63.43 13.53
CA ALA A 176 5.75 -61.98 13.47
C ALA A 176 7.12 -61.30 13.61
N LEU A 177 7.34 -60.27 12.80
CA LEU A 177 8.43 -59.31 12.97
C LEU A 177 7.83 -57.92 13.09
N THR A 178 8.41 -57.09 13.96
CA THR A 178 8.00 -55.71 14.19
C THR A 178 9.15 -54.79 13.79
N THR A 179 8.85 -53.67 13.12
CA THR A 179 9.83 -52.62 12.82
C THR A 179 10.33 -51.95 14.12
N ASP A 180 11.43 -51.22 14.07
CA ASP A 180 11.93 -50.46 15.23
C ASP A 180 11.26 -49.09 15.41
N GLY A 181 10.48 -48.65 14.43
CA GLY A 181 9.43 -47.65 14.57
C GLY A 181 9.78 -46.32 13.91
N VAL A 182 8.78 -45.70 13.29
CA VAL A 182 8.91 -44.41 12.61
C VAL A 182 8.24 -43.29 13.43
N TYR A 183 8.96 -42.22 13.73
CA TYR A 183 8.42 -41.03 14.37
C TYR A 183 7.74 -40.13 13.33
N LEU A 184 6.49 -39.74 13.59
CA LEU A 184 5.76 -38.85 12.70
C LEU A 184 5.92 -37.40 13.14
N ASP A 185 6.57 -36.61 12.31
CA ASP A 185 6.81 -35.18 12.50
C ASP A 185 6.15 -34.37 11.36
N ASP A 186 6.22 -33.03 11.41
CA ASP A 186 5.84 -32.17 10.29
C ASP A 186 7.07 -31.50 9.62
N LEU A 187 6.86 -30.88 8.45
CA LEU A 187 7.95 -30.29 7.64
C LEU A 187 8.31 -28.86 8.04
N VAL A 188 7.49 -28.19 8.87
CA VAL A 188 7.66 -26.76 9.18
C VAL A 188 8.39 -26.71 10.51
N ASP A 189 9.57 -26.10 10.52
CA ASP A 189 10.45 -26.02 11.69
C ASP A 189 10.97 -24.57 11.71
N ILE A 190 10.28 -23.70 12.46
CA ILE A 190 10.50 -22.24 12.44
C ILE A 190 11.83 -21.87 13.10
N ASP A 191 12.17 -22.52 14.20
CA ASP A 191 13.36 -22.22 15.01
C ASP A 191 14.58 -23.10 14.66
N ASN A 192 14.39 -24.11 13.80
CA ASN A 192 15.40 -25.05 13.31
C ASN A 192 16.01 -25.93 14.41
N ASP A 193 15.22 -26.33 15.41
CA ASP A 193 15.68 -27.20 16.50
C ASP A 193 15.57 -28.71 16.19
N ASN A 194 15.02 -29.06 15.01
CA ASN A 194 14.68 -30.40 14.53
C ASN A 194 13.43 -31.03 15.17
N LEU A 195 12.55 -30.22 15.74
CA LEU A 195 11.15 -30.55 16.00
C LEU A 195 10.30 -29.75 15.01
N GLY A 196 9.42 -30.42 14.26
CA GLY A 196 8.42 -29.70 13.49
C GLY A 196 7.44 -28.98 14.42
N ASN A 197 6.87 -27.87 13.97
CA ASN A 197 6.01 -26.98 14.75
C ASN A 197 4.83 -27.70 15.43
N ALA A 198 4.22 -28.70 14.77
CA ALA A 198 3.16 -29.48 15.43
C ALA A 198 3.62 -30.24 16.69
N CYS A 199 4.93 -30.43 16.82
CA CYS A 199 5.62 -31.20 17.86
C CYS A 199 6.55 -30.37 18.72
N ASP A 200 6.81 -29.12 18.35
CA ASP A 200 7.50 -28.14 19.17
C ASP A 200 6.52 -27.52 20.19
N PRO A 201 6.89 -27.41 21.48
CA PRO A 201 6.13 -26.62 22.45
C PRO A 201 6.33 -25.09 22.38
N ASP A 202 7.34 -24.63 21.65
CA ASP A 202 7.82 -23.23 21.55
C ASP A 202 8.38 -22.98 20.14
N ASP A 203 7.47 -22.80 19.18
CA ASP A 203 7.73 -22.80 17.73
C ASP A 203 8.81 -21.79 17.27
N ASP A 204 9.04 -20.70 18.01
CA ASP A 204 10.06 -19.69 17.69
C ASP A 204 11.20 -19.58 18.74
N ASN A 205 11.10 -20.38 19.80
CA ASN A 205 12.06 -20.51 20.88
C ASN A 205 12.40 -19.18 21.60
N ASP A 206 11.42 -18.28 21.71
CA ASP A 206 11.56 -17.02 22.44
C ASP A 206 11.42 -17.17 23.98
N GLY A 207 10.97 -18.35 24.42
CA GLY A 207 10.75 -18.72 25.81
C GLY A 207 9.30 -18.59 26.29
N ILE A 208 8.35 -18.31 25.41
CA ILE A 208 6.91 -18.23 25.61
C ILE A 208 6.25 -19.36 24.82
N LEU A 209 5.77 -20.40 25.53
CA LEU A 209 5.11 -21.54 24.87
C LEU A 209 3.90 -21.10 24.03
N ASP A 210 3.68 -21.72 22.86
CA ASP A 210 2.66 -21.32 21.86
C ASP A 210 1.25 -21.16 22.45
N GLY A 211 0.90 -22.00 23.43
CA GLY A 211 -0.41 -21.99 24.08
C GLY A 211 -0.70 -20.72 24.90
N VAL A 212 0.31 -19.91 25.18
CA VAL A 212 0.21 -18.63 25.89
C VAL A 212 0.85 -17.47 25.12
N ASP A 213 1.48 -17.75 23.99
CA ASP A 213 2.10 -16.75 23.15
C ASP A 213 1.07 -16.05 22.23
N ALA A 214 1.17 -14.74 22.15
CA ALA A 214 0.41 -13.93 21.22
C ALA A 214 1.00 -13.97 19.80
N CYS A 215 2.31 -14.25 19.72
CA CYS A 215 3.08 -14.34 18.48
C CYS A 215 3.91 -15.64 18.45
N PRO A 216 3.26 -16.83 18.42
CA PRO A 216 3.95 -18.13 18.58
C PRO A 216 5.04 -18.48 17.56
N CYS A 217 5.22 -17.65 16.54
CA CYS A 217 6.05 -17.94 15.37
C CYS A 217 7.00 -16.77 15.04
N ASP A 218 7.06 -15.78 15.92
CA ASP A 218 7.83 -14.56 15.80
C ASP A 218 8.55 -14.25 17.12
N PRO A 219 9.86 -14.53 17.19
CA PRO A 219 10.60 -14.40 18.44
C PRO A 219 10.79 -12.94 18.87
N PHE A 220 10.42 -11.97 18.04
CA PHE A 220 10.43 -10.56 18.40
C PHE A 220 9.14 -10.10 19.09
N ASN A 221 8.03 -10.84 18.96
CA ASN A 221 6.70 -10.49 19.48
C ASN A 221 6.15 -9.13 19.00
N ASP A 222 5.00 -8.73 19.53
CA ASP A 222 4.41 -7.38 19.43
C ASP A 222 5.23 -6.37 20.29
N VAL A 223 6.36 -5.92 19.74
CA VAL A 223 7.31 -5.02 20.42
C VAL A 223 6.68 -3.65 20.73
N ASP A 224 5.78 -3.17 19.89
CA ASP A 224 5.25 -1.81 19.95
C ASP A 224 3.83 -1.68 20.52
N GLY A 225 3.15 -2.81 20.74
CA GLY A 225 1.86 -2.92 21.42
C GLY A 225 0.68 -2.53 20.54
N ASP A 226 0.79 -2.64 19.22
CA ASP A 226 -0.26 -2.29 18.27
C ASP A 226 -1.22 -3.47 17.96
N GLY A 227 -0.88 -4.67 18.43
CA GLY A 227 -1.64 -5.89 18.27
C GLY A 227 -1.26 -6.74 17.06
N ILE A 228 -0.11 -6.47 16.43
CA ILE A 228 0.43 -7.18 15.27
C ILE A 228 1.85 -7.67 15.59
N CYS A 229 2.19 -8.88 15.15
CA CYS A 229 3.52 -9.45 15.37
C CYS A 229 4.55 -8.81 14.42
N ALA A 230 5.75 -8.55 14.94
CA ALA A 230 6.81 -7.81 14.26
C ALA A 230 7.22 -8.45 12.92
N ASP A 231 7.29 -9.78 12.84
CA ASP A 231 7.79 -10.51 11.67
C ASP A 231 7.08 -11.87 11.51
N ASP A 232 5.83 -11.93 10.99
CA ASP A 232 5.19 -13.26 10.77
C ASP A 232 4.43 -13.43 9.45
N PRO A 233 5.08 -13.95 8.40
CA PRO A 233 4.41 -14.51 7.22
C PRO A 233 4.19 -16.04 7.30
N GLN A 234 4.63 -16.73 8.36
CA GLN A 234 4.72 -18.19 8.45
C GLN A 234 3.52 -18.84 9.15
N CYS A 235 2.92 -18.18 10.13
CA CYS A 235 1.71 -18.65 10.83
C CYS A 235 0.41 -17.98 10.36
N GLY A 236 0.50 -17.25 9.23
CA GLY A 236 -0.66 -16.71 8.52
C GLY A 236 -1.26 -15.45 9.17
N LEU A 237 -0.51 -14.79 10.06
CA LEU A 237 -0.81 -13.45 10.56
C LEU A 237 -0.29 -12.37 9.57
N PRO A 238 -0.78 -11.12 9.66
CA PRO A 238 -0.20 -10.01 8.92
C PRO A 238 1.17 -9.64 9.51
N THR A 239 2.17 -9.37 8.65
CA THR A 239 3.46 -8.83 9.08
C THR A 239 3.35 -7.34 9.41
N ASP A 240 3.96 -6.91 10.51
CA ASP A 240 4.04 -5.49 10.87
C ASP A 240 5.00 -4.74 9.94
N ASN A 241 4.46 -3.78 9.19
CA ASN A 241 5.24 -2.91 8.32
C ASN A 241 6.00 -1.81 9.10
N CYS A 242 5.81 -1.72 10.42
CA CYS A 242 6.51 -0.83 11.34
C CYS A 242 6.85 -1.46 12.71
N PRO A 243 7.77 -2.45 12.77
CA PRO A 243 8.05 -3.31 13.94
C PRO A 243 8.38 -2.66 15.30
N VAL A 244 8.53 -1.33 15.35
CA VAL A 244 8.91 -0.58 16.55
C VAL A 244 8.08 0.70 16.73
N VAL A 245 7.05 0.94 15.91
CA VAL A 245 6.23 2.16 15.95
C VAL A 245 4.76 1.81 15.74
N SER A 246 4.02 1.77 16.86
CA SER A 246 2.62 1.33 16.89
C SER A 246 1.75 1.96 15.79
N ASN A 247 1.20 1.11 14.93
CA ASN A 247 0.36 1.49 13.79
C ASN A 247 -0.67 0.39 13.44
N PRO A 248 -1.72 0.20 14.27
CA PRO A 248 -2.66 -0.91 14.13
C PRO A 248 -3.38 -1.02 12.76
N SER A 249 -3.35 0.04 11.95
CA SER A 249 -3.93 0.11 10.61
C SER A 249 -3.03 -0.43 9.51
N GLN A 250 -1.71 -0.57 9.74
CA GLN A 250 -0.73 -1.06 8.76
C GLN A 250 -0.79 -0.30 7.42
N TYR A 251 -1.05 1.01 7.48
CA TYR A 251 -1.09 1.83 6.28
C TYR A 251 0.33 1.97 5.69
N ASP A 252 0.41 1.73 4.39
CA ASP A 252 1.60 1.86 3.56
C ASP A 252 1.13 2.49 2.24
N SER A 253 1.20 3.81 2.17
CA SER A 253 0.58 4.58 1.10
C SER A 253 1.28 4.42 -0.25
N ASP A 254 2.58 4.15 -0.25
CA ASP A 254 3.40 3.93 -1.45
C ASP A 254 3.72 2.46 -1.73
N MET A 255 3.24 1.55 -0.88
CA MET A 255 3.33 0.10 -1.03
C MET A 255 4.78 -0.41 -1.12
N ASP A 256 5.70 0.24 -0.40
CA ASP A 256 7.12 -0.11 -0.40
C ASP A 256 7.49 -1.18 0.64
N GLY A 257 6.54 -1.56 1.50
CA GLY A 257 6.69 -2.52 2.58
C GLY A 257 7.09 -1.91 3.93
N THR A 258 7.37 -0.60 3.97
CA THR A 258 7.60 0.17 5.21
C THR A 258 6.37 1.02 5.48
N GLY A 259 5.76 0.86 6.65
CA GLY A 259 4.55 1.60 6.96
C GLY A 259 4.79 3.11 7.05
N ASP A 260 3.72 3.85 6.75
CA ASP A 260 3.66 5.30 6.88
C ASP A 260 4.09 5.73 8.29
N ALA A 261 3.76 4.93 9.30
CA ALA A 261 4.10 5.22 10.67
C ALA A 261 5.60 5.15 10.98
N CYS A 262 6.48 4.49 10.22
CA CYS A 262 7.89 4.27 10.55
C CYS A 262 8.87 4.77 9.48
N GLN A 263 8.40 5.16 8.30
CA GLN A 263 9.25 5.72 7.25
C GLN A 263 9.74 7.16 7.56
N SER A 264 10.88 7.54 6.96
CA SER A 264 11.50 8.87 7.15
C SER A 264 10.88 9.99 6.32
N SER A 265 10.12 9.64 5.28
CA SER A 265 9.42 10.56 4.38
C SER A 265 7.95 10.16 4.23
N CYS A 266 7.22 10.10 5.35
CA CYS A 266 5.81 9.70 5.36
C CYS A 266 4.81 10.80 5.00
N SER A 267 3.63 10.33 4.62
CA SER A 267 2.36 11.03 4.84
C SER A 267 1.60 10.32 5.97
N LEU A 268 1.27 11.02 7.05
CA LEU A 268 0.42 10.49 8.13
C LEU A 268 -1.03 10.89 7.89
N LEU A 269 -1.92 9.92 7.76
CA LEU A 269 -3.35 10.12 7.57
C LEU A 269 -4.05 10.38 8.91
N VAL A 270 -4.75 11.50 9.00
CA VAL A 270 -5.71 11.77 10.08
C VAL A 270 -7.11 11.70 9.51
N THR A 271 -8.00 11.00 10.20
CA THR A 271 -9.43 10.90 9.85
C THR A 271 -10.30 11.54 10.93
N PRO A 272 -11.46 12.14 10.60
CA PRO A 272 -12.31 12.80 11.60
C PRO A 272 -12.86 11.87 12.69
N ASN A 273 -12.89 10.56 12.44
CA ASN A 273 -13.33 9.52 13.38
C ASN A 273 -12.17 8.90 14.17
N GLY A 274 -10.93 9.36 14.00
CA GLY A 274 -9.76 8.89 14.73
C GLY A 274 -9.30 7.48 14.35
N LEU A 275 -9.64 7.01 13.15
CA LEU A 275 -9.23 5.70 12.62
C LEU A 275 -8.05 5.79 11.62
N GLY A 276 -7.36 6.94 11.56
CA GLY A 276 -6.14 7.09 10.75
C GLY A 276 -4.90 6.66 11.52
N ASP A 277 -3.72 6.96 10.97
CA ASP A 277 -2.41 6.69 11.60
C ASP A 277 -2.29 7.40 12.96
N CYS A 278 -3.02 8.51 13.12
CA CYS A 278 -3.17 9.18 14.39
C CYS A 278 -4.64 9.36 14.77
N PRO A 279 -4.96 9.28 16.07
CA PRO A 279 -6.32 9.52 16.55
C PRO A 279 -6.72 11.00 16.44
N THR A 280 -5.76 11.93 16.44
CA THR A 280 -6.00 13.36 16.27
C THR A 280 -4.84 14.05 15.54
N ILE A 281 -5.05 15.27 15.05
CA ILE A 281 -4.01 16.09 14.40
C ILE A 281 -2.89 16.37 15.41
N GLN A 282 -3.23 16.70 16.66
CA GLN A 282 -2.22 16.93 17.69
C GLN A 282 -1.37 15.69 17.94
N ALA A 283 -1.97 14.49 17.99
CA ALA A 283 -1.22 13.26 18.20
C ALA A 283 -0.19 13.02 17.10
N CYS A 284 -0.52 13.32 15.83
CA CYS A 284 0.42 13.29 14.71
C CYS A 284 1.56 14.30 14.84
N ILE A 285 1.27 15.52 15.28
CA ILE A 285 2.31 16.52 15.53
C ILE A 285 3.24 16.02 16.64
N ASP A 286 2.69 15.46 17.71
CA ASP A 286 3.45 14.98 18.88
C ASP A 286 4.37 13.78 18.57
N GLN A 287 4.12 13.01 17.50
CA GLN A 287 5.02 11.94 17.04
C GLN A 287 6.41 12.45 16.61
N GLY A 288 6.58 13.74 16.35
CA GLY A 288 7.91 14.31 16.09
C GLY A 288 8.52 13.99 14.71
N LYS A 289 7.79 13.32 13.81
CA LYS A 289 8.25 12.94 12.45
C LYS A 289 8.13 14.08 11.44
N THR A 290 9.07 14.22 10.50
CA THR A 290 9.05 15.25 9.45
C THR A 290 8.06 14.97 8.32
N CYS A 291 6.90 14.40 8.64
CA CYS A 291 5.94 13.87 7.68
C CYS A 291 4.86 14.90 7.32
N ASP A 292 4.32 14.76 6.11
CA ASP A 292 3.12 15.47 5.71
C ASP A 292 1.96 14.91 6.54
N ILE A 293 1.21 15.78 7.23
CA ILE A 293 -0.03 15.39 7.90
C ILE A 293 -1.16 15.58 6.90
N VAL A 294 -1.70 14.45 6.43
CA VAL A 294 -2.74 14.38 5.42
C VAL A 294 -4.10 14.23 6.10
N LEU A 295 -4.98 15.20 5.92
CA LEU A 295 -6.31 15.22 6.52
C LEU A 295 -7.34 14.63 5.56
N ALA A 296 -8.00 13.54 5.95
CA ALA A 296 -9.16 13.07 5.20
C ALA A 296 -10.28 14.13 5.19
N ALA A 297 -11.15 14.07 4.18
CA ALA A 297 -12.23 15.03 4.05
C ALA A 297 -13.15 15.02 5.28
N GLY A 298 -13.44 16.20 5.84
CA GLY A 298 -14.25 16.33 7.05
C GLY A 298 -13.92 17.56 7.89
N VAL A 299 -14.54 17.61 9.07
CA VAL A 299 -14.43 18.73 10.03
C VAL A 299 -13.66 18.26 11.25
N TYR A 300 -12.63 19.01 11.63
CA TYR A 300 -11.79 18.76 12.80
C TYR A 300 -11.99 19.89 13.81
N ASP A 301 -12.57 19.58 14.96
CA ASP A 301 -12.84 20.51 16.06
C ASP A 301 -12.01 20.11 17.29
N GLU A 302 -10.72 20.41 17.24
CA GLU A 302 -9.76 20.07 18.30
C GLU A 302 -8.78 21.21 18.57
N ARG A 303 -7.96 21.05 19.62
CA ARG A 303 -6.83 21.93 19.86
C ARG A 303 -5.62 21.42 19.10
N VAL A 304 -5.06 22.24 18.22
CA VAL A 304 -3.85 21.95 17.45
C VAL A 304 -2.77 22.97 17.83
N LEU A 305 -1.68 22.50 18.39
CA LEU A 305 -0.45 23.22 18.72
C LEU A 305 0.66 22.68 17.81
N ILE A 306 1.02 23.49 16.81
CA ILE A 306 2.14 23.23 15.91
C ILE A 306 3.38 23.88 16.51
N ASN A 307 4.29 23.08 17.04
CA ASN A 307 5.52 23.57 17.67
C ASN A 307 6.82 23.24 16.93
N ARG A 308 6.69 22.67 15.73
CA ARG A 308 7.78 22.25 14.84
C ARG A 308 7.33 22.38 13.38
N GLY A 309 8.26 22.28 12.45
CA GLY A 309 7.95 22.31 11.01
C GLY A 309 7.13 21.10 10.60
N VAL A 310 5.97 21.38 10.01
CA VAL A 310 5.00 20.39 9.53
C VAL A 310 4.31 20.94 8.28
N THR A 311 3.93 20.04 7.38
CA THR A 311 3.00 20.35 6.30
C THR A 311 1.64 19.76 6.66
N LEU A 312 0.59 20.56 6.69
CA LEU A 312 -0.78 20.07 6.80
C LEU A 312 -1.48 20.29 5.47
N ARG A 313 -2.07 19.23 4.91
CA ARG A 313 -2.85 19.30 3.66
C ARG A 313 -4.01 18.30 3.66
N PRO A 314 -5.13 18.59 2.96
CA PRO A 314 -6.17 17.60 2.75
C PRO A 314 -5.73 16.46 1.81
N ALA A 315 -6.32 15.28 1.99
CA ALA A 315 -6.19 14.13 1.09
C ALA A 315 -6.97 14.31 -0.23
N GLY A 316 -7.98 15.19 -0.21
CA GLY A 316 -8.94 15.38 -1.30
C GLY A 316 -8.78 16.72 -2.01
N ALA A 317 -9.88 17.18 -2.63
CA ALA A 317 -9.94 18.50 -3.26
C ALA A 317 -9.64 19.62 -2.25
N PRO A 318 -9.15 20.79 -2.71
CA PRO A 318 -8.96 21.94 -1.83
C PRO A 318 -10.22 22.31 -1.03
N GLY A 319 -10.04 22.65 0.25
CA GLY A 319 -11.14 22.92 1.19
C GLY A 319 -11.89 21.67 1.67
N SER A 320 -11.50 20.46 1.25
CA SER A 320 -12.18 19.22 1.71
C SER A 320 -11.97 18.90 3.19
N ALA A 321 -10.93 19.46 3.82
CA ALA A 321 -10.71 19.40 5.25
C ALA A 321 -10.90 20.81 5.86
N THR A 322 -11.78 20.89 6.87
CA THR A 322 -12.06 22.12 7.60
C THR A 322 -11.56 21.99 9.04
N LEU A 323 -10.62 22.85 9.42
CA LEU A 323 -10.24 23.05 10.82
C LEU A 323 -11.20 24.07 11.42
N THR A 324 -11.85 23.71 12.52
CA THR A 324 -12.80 24.60 13.19
C THR A 324 -12.54 24.72 14.68
N ASN A 325 -13.07 25.80 15.24
CA ASN A 325 -13.03 26.09 16.67
C ASN A 325 -14.47 26.34 17.16
N THR A 326 -15.29 25.29 17.14
CA THR A 326 -16.66 25.35 17.66
C THR A 326 -16.77 24.87 19.11
N SER A 327 -15.79 24.10 19.58
CA SER A 327 -15.73 23.59 20.95
C SER A 327 -14.90 24.49 21.89
N PRO A 328 -15.35 24.73 23.14
CA PRO A 328 -14.59 25.52 24.11
C PRO A 328 -13.16 24.98 24.32
N GLY A 329 -12.16 25.76 23.88
CA GLY A 329 -10.74 25.42 24.02
C GLY A 329 -10.11 24.69 22.83
N ALA A 330 -10.87 24.42 21.76
CA ALA A 330 -10.32 24.19 20.43
C ALA A 330 -9.59 25.48 20.00
N THR A 331 -8.42 25.34 19.36
CA THR A 331 -7.57 26.46 18.98
C THR A 331 -6.50 25.92 18.04
N LEU A 332 -6.26 26.59 16.91
CA LEU A 332 -5.06 26.37 16.11
C LEU A 332 -3.98 27.38 16.55
N ILE A 333 -2.88 26.86 17.07
CA ILE A 333 -1.75 27.61 17.62
C ILE A 333 -0.50 27.21 16.87
N ILE A 334 0.24 28.18 16.36
CA ILE A 334 1.55 27.95 15.74
C ILE A 334 2.62 28.59 16.64
N ASP A 335 3.35 27.74 17.36
CA ASP A 335 4.43 28.09 18.30
C ASP A 335 5.70 27.32 17.89
N SER A 336 6.18 27.56 16.67
CA SER A 336 7.34 26.85 16.14
C SER A 336 8.61 27.22 16.92
N GLY A 337 8.94 26.41 17.92
CA GLY A 337 10.13 26.58 18.75
C GLY A 337 11.43 26.31 18.00
N ASP A 338 11.36 25.62 16.85
CA ASP A 338 12.48 25.30 15.97
C ASP A 338 12.31 26.01 14.61
N ALA A 339 13.43 26.48 14.03
CA ALA A 339 13.51 27.29 12.80
C ALA A 339 13.09 26.58 11.49
N THR A 340 12.16 25.64 11.58
CA THR A 340 11.64 24.84 10.47
C THR A 340 10.30 25.40 9.98
N PRO A 341 10.08 25.49 8.66
CA PRO A 341 8.88 26.14 8.12
C PRO A 341 7.61 25.34 8.42
N VAL A 342 6.53 26.04 8.70
CA VAL A 342 5.18 25.48 8.80
C VAL A 342 4.43 25.82 7.52
N VAL A 343 3.84 24.80 6.88
CA VAL A 343 3.09 24.96 5.62
C VAL A 343 1.66 24.49 5.83
N LEU A 344 0.71 25.40 5.64
CA LEU A 344 -0.72 25.08 5.57
C LEU A 344 -1.15 25.20 4.11
N ARG A 345 -1.68 24.12 3.55
CA ARG A 345 -2.02 24.05 2.14
C ARG A 345 -3.45 23.57 1.92
N ASP A 346 -4.20 24.28 1.09
CA ASP A 346 -5.54 23.87 0.64
C ASP A 346 -6.56 23.65 1.79
N LEU A 347 -6.34 24.32 2.94
CA LEU A 347 -7.14 24.15 4.15
C LEU A 347 -8.16 25.27 4.33
N ASP A 348 -9.35 24.89 4.80
CA ASP A 348 -10.35 25.82 5.30
C ASP A 348 -10.22 25.95 6.82
N VAL A 349 -10.04 27.18 7.31
CA VAL A 349 -9.98 27.47 8.76
C VAL A 349 -11.12 28.40 9.15
N THR A 350 -11.98 27.97 10.08
CA THR A 350 -13.21 28.70 10.47
C THR A 350 -13.42 28.77 11.99
N GLY A 351 -14.11 29.81 12.49
CA GLY A 351 -14.50 29.92 13.90
C GLY A 351 -15.64 30.92 14.17
N SER A 352 -16.32 30.81 15.32
CA SER A 352 -17.43 31.71 15.71
C SER A 352 -17.24 32.32 17.10
N ASP A 353 -17.17 33.65 17.15
CA ASP A 353 -16.85 34.57 18.26
C ASP A 353 -17.38 34.30 19.70
N THR A 354 -16.56 34.64 20.72
CA THR A 354 -16.92 35.25 22.03
C THR A 354 -15.71 35.38 23.02
N ALA A 355 -15.31 36.64 23.24
CA ALA A 355 -14.70 37.24 24.45
C ALA A 355 -13.17 37.29 24.62
N ILE A 356 -12.63 38.46 24.28
CA ILE A 356 -11.48 39.10 24.94
C ILE A 356 -11.76 39.20 26.46
N GLN A 357 -10.99 38.54 27.33
CA GLN A 357 -10.79 39.00 28.72
C GLN A 357 -9.32 38.97 29.17
N SER A 358 -8.73 40.18 29.19
CA SER A 358 -7.56 40.58 29.98
C SER A 358 -7.46 39.84 31.33
N LEU A 359 -6.34 39.16 31.61
CA LEU A 359 -5.84 39.00 32.97
C LEU A 359 -4.31 38.87 32.99
N THR A 360 -3.71 39.93 33.52
CA THR A 360 -2.30 40.13 33.85
C THR A 360 -1.73 39.05 34.76
N SER A 361 -0.44 38.76 34.52
CA SER A 361 0.56 38.08 35.35
C SER A 361 0.92 36.67 34.88
N TRP A 362 2.17 36.47 34.48
CA TRP A 362 3.18 35.67 35.19
C TRP A 362 4.55 35.81 34.51
N ILE A 363 5.59 35.77 35.35
CA ILE A 363 6.99 35.99 35.00
C ILE A 363 7.63 34.64 34.69
N GLY A 364 8.27 34.53 33.53
CA GLY A 364 9.30 33.52 33.24
C GLY A 364 8.79 32.23 32.61
N ARG A 365 9.36 31.92 31.42
CA ARG A 365 9.04 30.88 30.43
C ARG A 365 7.97 31.33 29.42
N GLY A 366 8.33 31.24 28.13
CA GLY A 366 7.66 31.85 26.97
C GLY A 366 6.15 31.60 26.95
N LEU A 367 5.42 32.66 26.58
CA LEU A 367 4.08 32.99 27.03
C LEU A 367 3.14 33.20 25.83
N LEU A 368 2.32 32.18 25.56
CA LEU A 368 0.85 32.16 25.62
C LEU A 368 0.06 33.51 25.58
N VAL A 369 -0.83 33.64 24.60
CA VAL A 369 -2.15 34.31 24.71
C VAL A 369 -3.15 33.35 24.03
N ARG A 370 -4.19 32.72 24.61
CA ARG A 370 -5.11 32.98 25.75
C ARG A 370 -5.95 34.25 25.65
N ASP A 371 -6.56 34.43 24.48
CA ASP A 371 -7.99 34.62 24.24
C ASP A 371 -8.10 35.09 22.78
N VAL A 372 -8.35 34.14 21.89
CA VAL A 372 -8.87 34.42 20.56
C VAL A 372 -9.86 33.30 20.28
N VAL A 373 -11.13 33.55 20.57
CA VAL A 373 -12.10 33.18 19.55
C VAL A 373 -11.81 34.14 18.40
N THR A 374 -11.71 33.61 17.18
CA THR A 374 -11.57 34.33 15.90
C THR A 374 -10.13 34.62 15.36
N GLY A 375 -9.55 33.71 14.54
CA GLY A 375 -8.34 33.92 13.71
C GLY A 375 -7.05 33.16 14.10
N LEU A 376 -6.04 33.13 13.20
CA LEU A 376 -4.73 32.48 13.36
C LEU A 376 -3.76 33.35 14.19
N GLY A 377 -3.23 32.83 15.29
CA GLY A 377 -2.23 33.51 16.14
C GLY A 377 -0.82 32.94 16.01
N MET A 378 0.17 33.80 15.86
CA MET A 378 1.58 33.45 15.61
C MET A 378 2.51 34.29 16.49
N SER A 379 3.45 33.67 17.20
CA SER A 379 4.43 34.40 17.99
C SER A 379 5.73 33.65 18.13
N ASN A 380 6.85 34.37 18.13
CA ASN A 380 8.17 33.78 18.32
C ASN A 380 8.88 34.39 19.55
N PRO A 381 9.11 33.60 20.63
CA PRO A 381 9.87 34.03 21.80
C PRO A 381 11.40 33.87 21.65
N GLY A 382 11.87 33.21 20.58
CA GLY A 382 13.28 32.87 20.31
C GLY A 382 14.09 33.97 19.60
N LEU A 383 15.37 33.66 19.31
CA LEU A 383 16.28 34.53 18.55
C LEU A 383 16.29 34.23 17.04
N ASP A 384 15.77 33.09 16.62
CA ASP A 384 15.78 32.63 15.23
C ASP A 384 14.44 32.95 14.54
N PRO A 385 14.42 33.50 13.31
CA PRO A 385 13.18 33.86 12.62
C PRO A 385 12.36 32.61 12.26
N VAL A 386 11.08 32.64 12.61
CA VAL A 386 10.08 31.64 12.21
C VAL A 386 9.51 32.02 10.85
N HIS A 387 9.28 31.04 9.98
CA HIS A 387 8.64 31.24 8.69
C HIS A 387 7.38 30.37 8.55
N VAL A 388 6.25 30.99 8.19
CA VAL A 388 5.01 30.27 7.91
C VAL A 388 4.46 30.67 6.56
N THR A 389 4.03 29.67 5.81
CA THR A 389 3.47 29.84 4.47
C THR A 389 2.03 29.33 4.45
N LEU A 390 1.12 30.20 4.01
CA LEU A 390 -0.26 29.88 3.66
C LEU A 390 -0.35 29.81 2.14
N VAL A 391 -0.80 28.67 1.61
CA VAL A 391 -0.92 28.46 0.16
C VAL A 391 -2.30 27.91 -0.16
N GLU A 392 -3.00 28.51 -1.12
CA GLU A 392 -4.31 28.01 -1.60
C GLU A 392 -5.34 27.83 -0.46
N SER A 393 -5.20 28.60 0.63
CA SER A 393 -5.97 28.42 1.86
C SER A 393 -7.06 29.48 1.99
N GLN A 394 -8.15 29.13 2.65
CA GLN A 394 -9.22 30.06 3.00
C GLN A 394 -9.29 30.25 4.52
N ILE A 395 -9.23 31.50 4.95
CA ILE A 395 -9.42 31.91 6.34
C ILE A 395 -10.68 32.75 6.39
N GLN A 396 -11.68 32.28 7.15
CA GLN A 396 -12.87 33.05 7.41
C GLN A 396 -13.04 33.23 8.91
N ASP A 397 -13.19 34.49 9.32
CA ASP A 397 -13.16 34.83 10.74
C ASP A 397 -14.18 35.88 11.18
N THR A 398 -14.51 35.92 12.47
CA THR A 398 -15.40 36.94 13.06
C THR A 398 -14.68 38.02 13.87
N GLY A 399 -13.34 38.06 13.90
CA GLY A 399 -12.56 39.07 14.64
C GLY A 399 -11.26 39.47 13.97
N THR A 400 -10.09 38.98 14.40
CA THR A 400 -8.80 39.31 13.75
C THR A 400 -8.20 38.11 13.03
N ALA A 401 -8.23 38.08 11.70
CA ALA A 401 -7.85 36.89 10.92
C ALA A 401 -6.44 36.37 11.18
N ILE A 402 -5.42 37.24 11.23
CA ILE A 402 -4.04 36.83 11.54
C ILE A 402 -3.37 37.84 12.47
N VAL A 403 -2.77 37.35 13.56
CA VAL A 403 -1.94 38.15 14.47
C VAL A 403 -0.53 37.55 14.54
N SER A 404 0.49 38.36 14.25
CA SER A 404 1.89 37.92 14.28
C SER A 404 2.83 38.88 15.01
N SER A 405 3.80 38.30 15.74
CA SER A 405 4.93 39.04 16.32
C SER A 405 6.25 38.29 16.11
N LYS A 406 7.16 38.90 15.33
CA LYS A 406 8.51 38.38 15.00
C LYS A 406 8.52 37.07 14.20
N THR A 407 7.44 36.81 13.48
CA THR A 407 7.30 35.67 12.57
C THR A 407 7.14 36.20 11.14
N ASP A 408 7.93 35.65 10.23
CA ASP A 408 7.80 35.89 8.80
C ASP A 408 6.61 35.09 8.27
N VAL A 409 5.68 35.77 7.60
CA VAL A 409 4.46 35.17 7.06
C VAL A 409 4.40 35.40 5.56
N GLU A 410 4.23 34.33 4.81
CA GLU A 410 3.96 34.35 3.38
C GLU A 410 2.53 33.83 3.12
N ILE A 411 1.76 34.61 2.36
CA ILE A 411 0.39 34.31 1.98
C ILE A 411 0.34 34.29 0.46
N ASP A 412 0.25 33.10 -0.13
CA ASP A 412 0.19 32.91 -1.57
C ASP A 412 -1.14 32.30 -1.99
N ARG A 413 -1.78 32.88 -3.01
CA ARG A 413 -3.01 32.38 -3.63
C ARG A 413 -4.09 31.98 -2.61
N SER A 414 -4.22 32.78 -1.55
CA SER A 414 -5.11 32.49 -0.43
C SER A 414 -6.20 33.56 -0.30
N GLN A 415 -7.24 33.25 0.44
CA GLN A 415 -8.37 34.16 0.68
C GLN A 415 -8.55 34.40 2.17
N ILE A 416 -8.65 35.67 2.56
CA ILE A 416 -8.98 36.06 3.93
C ILE A 416 -10.26 36.87 3.88
N LEU A 417 -11.30 36.34 4.51
CA LEU A 417 -12.68 36.77 4.31
C LEU A 417 -13.37 37.11 5.64
N ARG A 418 -14.06 38.27 5.65
CA ARG A 418 -15.15 38.64 6.59
C ARG A 418 -14.80 38.82 8.08
N SER A 419 -13.54 39.03 8.43
CA SER A 419 -13.09 39.47 9.76
C SER A 419 -13.73 40.80 10.16
N SER A 420 -14.16 40.91 11.42
CA SER A 420 -14.96 42.06 11.90
C SER A 420 -14.17 43.11 12.69
N VAL A 421 -12.93 42.81 13.09
CA VAL A 421 -12.08 43.70 13.90
C VAL A 421 -10.88 44.18 13.09
N ARG A 422 -9.94 43.28 12.74
CA ARG A 422 -8.74 43.57 11.93
C ARG A 422 -8.52 42.44 10.93
N GLY A 423 -7.93 42.71 9.77
CA GLY A 423 -7.53 41.63 8.86
C GLY A 423 -6.23 40.98 9.34
N LEU A 424 -5.11 41.63 9.03
CA LEU A 424 -3.75 41.18 9.29
C LEU A 424 -3.05 42.14 10.26
N SER A 425 -2.75 41.72 11.49
CA SER A 425 -2.08 42.56 12.51
C SER A 425 -0.68 42.04 12.83
N PHE A 426 0.34 42.87 12.57
CA PHE A 426 1.75 42.51 12.70
C PHE A 426 2.50 43.55 13.54
N THR A 427 3.47 43.10 14.34
CA THR A 427 4.26 44.00 15.21
C THR A 427 5.77 43.97 14.96
N ASP A 428 6.30 42.92 14.33
CA ASP A 428 7.69 42.76 13.83
C ASP A 428 7.75 41.53 12.90
N GLY A 429 8.76 41.43 12.04
CA GLY A 429 8.94 40.32 11.06
C GLY A 429 8.76 40.76 9.60
N ALA A 430 8.59 39.81 8.68
CA ALA A 430 8.24 40.06 7.28
C ALA A 430 6.83 39.55 6.94
N LEU A 431 6.13 40.27 6.07
CA LEU A 431 4.83 39.86 5.53
C LEU A 431 4.87 39.93 4.00
N THR A 432 4.71 38.80 3.33
CA THR A 432 4.57 38.72 1.88
C THR A 432 3.17 38.23 1.55
N VAL A 433 2.44 38.99 0.73
CA VAL A 433 1.11 38.62 0.23
C VAL A 433 1.15 38.64 -1.29
N THR A 434 0.92 37.48 -1.91
CA THR A 434 0.99 37.27 -3.35
C THR A 434 -0.29 36.62 -3.87
N SER A 435 -0.81 37.12 -5.00
CA SER A 435 -1.98 36.52 -5.68
C SER A 435 -3.19 36.25 -4.78
N SER A 436 -3.38 37.04 -3.73
CA SER A 436 -4.35 36.73 -2.67
C SER A 436 -5.46 37.75 -2.59
N LEU A 437 -6.63 37.31 -2.11
CA LEU A 437 -7.79 38.18 -1.86
C LEU A 437 -7.92 38.43 -0.36
N ILE A 438 -7.89 39.70 0.03
CA ILE A 438 -8.19 40.18 1.38
C ILE A 438 -9.49 40.98 1.30
N ASP A 439 -10.60 40.35 1.67
CA ASP A 439 -11.96 40.93 1.66
C ASP A 439 -12.51 40.94 3.09
N GLU A 440 -12.32 42.05 3.78
CA GLU A 440 -12.47 42.14 5.22
C GLU A 440 -13.39 43.29 5.60
N ALA A 441 -14.26 43.10 6.60
CA ALA A 441 -15.11 44.18 7.14
C ALA A 441 -14.43 44.93 8.30
N ALA A 442 -13.10 44.85 8.36
CA ALA A 442 -12.26 45.28 9.45
C ALA A 442 -12.03 46.81 9.48
N THR A 443 -11.57 47.33 10.64
CA THR A 443 -11.08 48.72 10.70
C THR A 443 -9.85 48.92 9.81
N GLU A 444 -8.93 47.97 9.84
CA GLU A 444 -7.74 47.93 9.01
C GLU A 444 -7.57 46.53 8.39
N CYS A 445 -7.38 46.45 7.07
CA CYS A 445 -7.04 45.19 6.39
C CYS A 445 -5.62 44.75 6.76
N PHE A 446 -4.69 45.70 6.83
CA PHE A 446 -3.35 45.50 7.35
C PHE A 446 -3.08 46.52 8.46
N ASP A 447 -2.74 46.03 9.65
CA ASP A 447 -2.30 46.82 10.80
C ASP A 447 -0.84 46.46 11.13
N LEU A 448 0.09 47.25 10.60
CA LEU A 448 1.53 46.98 10.60
C LEU A 448 2.25 47.90 11.58
N ASN A 449 2.62 47.39 12.74
CA ASN A 449 3.34 48.14 13.77
C ASN A 449 4.82 47.72 13.82
N GLY A 450 5.69 48.55 14.40
CA GLY A 450 7.10 48.19 14.64
C GLY A 450 7.99 48.18 13.39
N THR A 451 8.73 47.10 13.14
CA THR A 451 9.73 47.03 12.05
C THR A 451 9.33 46.18 10.85
N VAL A 452 8.03 45.86 10.72
CA VAL A 452 7.52 44.91 9.73
C VAL A 452 7.84 45.30 8.28
N SER A 453 8.56 44.44 7.55
CA SER A 453 8.75 44.60 6.10
C SER A 453 7.64 43.89 5.33
N THR A 454 6.91 44.62 4.50
CA THR A 454 5.74 44.09 3.80
C THR A 454 5.89 44.18 2.28
N LEU A 455 5.53 43.10 1.58
CA LEU A 455 5.34 43.06 0.13
C LEU A 455 3.91 42.61 -0.16
N VAL A 456 3.14 43.43 -0.87
CA VAL A 456 1.83 43.06 -1.42
C VAL A 456 1.95 43.09 -2.95
N SER A 457 1.82 41.93 -3.58
CA SER A 457 2.06 41.75 -5.01
C SER A 457 0.93 41.00 -5.68
N GLY A 458 0.40 41.51 -6.80
CA GLY A 458 -0.66 40.82 -7.55
C GLY A 458 -1.89 40.50 -6.70
N SER A 459 -2.23 41.30 -5.69
CA SER A 459 -3.27 40.96 -4.70
C SER A 459 -4.39 41.99 -4.67
N THR A 460 -5.59 41.57 -4.27
CA THR A 460 -6.77 42.45 -4.14
C THR A 460 -7.13 42.62 -2.67
N VAL A 461 -7.24 43.87 -2.23
CA VAL A 461 -7.57 44.26 -0.85
C VAL A 461 -8.78 45.19 -0.89
N VAL A 462 -9.86 44.82 -0.21
CA VAL A 462 -11.17 45.47 -0.32
C VAL A 462 -11.95 45.46 1.00
N GLU A 463 -12.98 46.31 1.04
CA GLU A 463 -14.03 46.36 2.07
C GLU A 463 -13.62 46.75 3.50
N CYS A 464 -12.34 47.11 3.74
CA CYS A 464 -11.89 47.66 5.01
C CYS A 464 -12.14 49.17 5.19
N GLY A 465 -12.10 49.63 6.44
CA GLY A 465 -12.02 51.07 6.74
C GLY A 465 -10.74 51.71 6.18
N ILE A 466 -9.59 51.10 6.47
CA ILE A 466 -8.26 51.44 5.95
C ILE A 466 -7.67 50.20 5.28
N GLY A 467 -7.09 50.34 4.09
CA GLY A 467 -6.40 49.24 3.42
C GLY A 467 -5.13 48.83 4.19
N ILE A 468 -4.10 49.66 4.14
CA ILE A 468 -2.84 49.45 4.86
C ILE A 468 -2.61 50.59 5.85
N PHE A 469 -2.67 50.26 7.13
CA PHE A 469 -2.19 51.10 8.21
C PHE A 469 -0.80 50.61 8.64
N ALA A 470 0.19 51.50 8.65
CA ALA A 470 1.47 51.19 9.28
C ALA A 470 1.83 52.26 10.32
N ASN A 471 2.38 51.84 11.46
CA ASN A 471 2.87 52.73 12.50
C ASN A 471 4.21 52.20 13.02
N GLY A 472 5.24 52.40 12.20
CA GLY A 472 6.52 51.74 12.36
C GLY A 472 7.59 52.26 11.39
N THR A 473 8.80 51.70 11.45
CA THR A 473 9.91 52.03 10.54
C THR A 473 10.13 50.99 9.44
N GLY A 474 9.26 49.98 9.38
CA GLY A 474 9.28 48.95 8.35
C GLY A 474 9.05 49.49 6.93
N ARG A 475 9.49 48.71 5.93
CA ARG A 475 9.30 49.05 4.52
C ARG A 475 8.07 48.35 3.98
N THR A 476 7.15 49.09 3.35
CA THR A 476 5.99 48.52 2.65
C THR A 476 6.17 48.70 1.15
N THR A 477 6.04 47.61 0.39
CA THR A 477 6.03 47.62 -1.07
C THR A 477 4.69 47.10 -1.58
N VAL A 478 4.03 47.85 -2.45
CA VAL A 478 2.80 47.44 -3.12
C VAL A 478 3.04 47.46 -4.62
N GLN A 479 2.73 46.36 -5.29
CA GLN A 479 2.92 46.22 -6.72
C GLN A 479 1.86 45.33 -7.38
N SER A 480 1.46 45.64 -8.61
CA SER A 480 0.40 44.94 -9.35
C SER A 480 -0.87 44.64 -8.56
N SER A 481 -1.19 45.45 -7.53
CA SER A 481 -2.22 45.13 -6.55
C SER A 481 -3.33 46.19 -6.55
N ILE A 482 -4.53 45.78 -6.16
CA ILE A 482 -5.71 46.64 -6.08
C ILE A 482 -6.02 46.88 -4.61
N LEU A 483 -6.04 48.14 -4.18
CA LEU A 483 -6.60 48.56 -2.91
C LEU A 483 -7.77 49.51 -3.23
N ASN A 484 -9.00 49.05 -2.97
CA ASN A 484 -10.20 49.76 -3.40
C ASN A 484 -11.31 49.70 -2.34
N GLY A 485 -12.08 50.78 -2.22
CA GLY A 485 -13.25 50.83 -1.32
C GLY A 485 -12.95 51.34 0.09
N HIS A 486 -11.70 51.74 0.37
CA HIS A 486 -11.28 52.22 1.69
C HIS A 486 -11.46 53.75 1.86
N LEU A 487 -11.56 54.23 3.10
CA LEU A 487 -11.48 55.67 3.40
C LEU A 487 -10.09 56.22 3.14
N GLN A 488 -9.07 55.41 3.42
CA GLN A 488 -7.67 55.61 3.10
C GLN A 488 -7.10 54.28 2.66
N ASP A 489 -6.56 54.20 1.45
CA ASP A 489 -5.95 52.94 1.00
C ASP A 489 -4.66 52.65 1.75
N ILE A 490 -3.85 53.68 2.01
CA ILE A 490 -2.57 53.54 2.73
C ILE A 490 -2.37 54.75 3.64
N THR A 491 -2.00 54.52 4.90
CA THR A 491 -1.72 55.60 5.87
C THR A 491 -0.69 55.20 6.93
N GLY A 492 0.00 56.19 7.49
CA GLY A 492 1.04 56.00 8.53
C GLY A 492 2.37 55.38 8.06
N VAL A 493 2.50 54.98 6.80
CA VAL A 493 3.72 54.35 6.26
C VAL A 493 4.86 55.36 6.09
N SER A 494 5.98 55.15 6.78
CA SER A 494 7.17 56.02 6.68
C SER A 494 8.04 55.75 5.44
N CYS A 495 8.07 54.49 4.99
CA CYS A 495 8.89 54.02 3.87
C CYS A 495 8.06 53.17 2.91
N LEU A 496 7.28 53.85 2.06
CA LEU A 496 6.40 53.24 1.08
C LEU A 496 7.03 53.19 -0.32
N ASN A 497 6.94 52.03 -0.98
CA ASN A 497 7.27 51.86 -2.39
C ASN A 497 6.05 51.36 -3.15
N VAL A 498 5.57 52.12 -4.14
CA VAL A 498 4.42 51.75 -4.98
C VAL A 498 4.88 51.64 -6.42
N SER A 499 4.75 50.45 -7.00
CA SER A 499 5.12 50.15 -8.38
C SER A 499 3.91 49.58 -9.12
N VAL A 500 3.26 50.40 -9.95
CA VAL A 500 2.15 49.99 -10.83
C VAL A 500 1.04 49.28 -10.05
N SER A 501 0.21 50.06 -9.37
CA SER A 501 -0.86 49.54 -8.51
C SER A 501 -2.13 50.35 -8.69
N GLY A 502 -3.28 49.82 -8.28
CA GLY A 502 -4.57 50.51 -8.29
C GLY A 502 -5.00 50.92 -6.88
N LEU A 503 -4.44 52.03 -6.35
CA LEU A 503 -4.89 52.64 -5.09
C LEU A 503 -5.86 53.78 -5.41
N GLN A 504 -7.13 53.69 -4.99
CA GLN A 504 -8.19 54.63 -5.38
C GLN A 504 -8.10 56.05 -4.78
N THR A 505 -7.65 56.17 -3.53
CA THR A 505 -7.63 57.40 -2.71
C THR A 505 -6.25 58.06 -2.64
N SER A 506 -5.22 57.40 -3.16
CA SER A 506 -3.80 57.78 -3.02
C SER A 506 -3.11 58.10 -4.35
N CYS A 507 -3.77 58.89 -5.21
CA CYS A 507 -3.36 59.16 -6.61
C CYS A 507 -2.03 59.88 -6.82
N CYS A 508 -1.34 60.28 -5.75
CA CYS A 508 -0.08 61.02 -5.84
C CYS A 508 1.14 60.18 -5.43
N LEU A 509 0.97 58.88 -5.17
CA LEU A 509 2.04 57.98 -4.72
C LEU A 509 2.66 57.22 -5.91
N GLY A 510 3.80 57.71 -6.42
CA GLY A 510 4.63 56.96 -7.37
C GLY A 510 3.90 56.52 -8.65
N SER A 511 4.08 55.24 -9.04
CA SER A 511 3.49 54.64 -10.24
C SER A 511 2.05 54.13 -10.02
N ASN A 512 1.25 54.75 -9.14
CA ASN A 512 -0.14 54.38 -8.92
C ASN A 512 -1.03 54.79 -10.12
N LEU A 513 -1.87 53.88 -10.61
CA LEU A 513 -2.78 54.09 -11.74
C LEU A 513 -4.01 54.91 -11.36
N CYS A 514 -4.48 54.76 -10.12
CA CYS A 514 -5.65 55.49 -9.60
C CYS A 514 -6.95 55.34 -10.41
N LEU A 515 -7.15 54.18 -11.03
CA LEU A 515 -8.35 53.86 -11.80
C LEU A 515 -9.27 52.96 -10.98
N ALA A 516 -10.58 53.14 -11.15
CA ALA A 516 -11.55 52.25 -10.54
C ALA A 516 -11.42 50.84 -11.14
N PRO A 517 -11.41 49.77 -10.33
CA PRO A 517 -11.15 48.42 -10.81
C PRO A 517 -12.27 47.83 -11.67
N GLN A 518 -13.50 48.35 -11.59
CA GLN A 518 -14.65 47.82 -12.33
C GLN A 518 -14.79 46.29 -12.21
N PHE A 519 -14.96 45.82 -10.97
CA PHE A 519 -15.19 44.40 -10.68
C PHE A 519 -16.47 43.87 -11.33
N VAL A 520 -16.51 42.57 -11.62
CA VAL A 520 -17.69 41.88 -12.16
C VAL A 520 -18.89 42.02 -11.22
N ASN A 521 -18.72 41.69 -9.93
CA ASN A 521 -19.76 41.87 -8.93
C ASN A 521 -19.19 41.92 -7.50
N ALA A 522 -18.59 43.06 -7.16
CA ALA A 522 -18.03 43.29 -5.82
C ALA A 522 -19.05 43.07 -4.69
N THR A 523 -20.33 43.44 -4.89
CA THR A 523 -21.37 43.28 -3.86
C THR A 523 -21.69 41.82 -3.51
N GLN A 524 -21.30 40.88 -4.36
CA GLN A 524 -21.43 39.44 -4.12
C GLN A 524 -20.07 38.76 -3.87
N GLY A 525 -18.98 39.53 -3.71
CA GLY A 525 -17.64 39.00 -3.50
C GLY A 525 -16.90 38.57 -4.79
N ASP A 526 -17.44 38.89 -5.97
CA ASP A 526 -16.76 38.60 -7.24
C ASP A 526 -15.88 39.77 -7.65
N TYR A 527 -14.64 39.73 -7.17
CA TYR A 527 -13.61 40.74 -7.40
C TYR A 527 -12.75 40.49 -8.65
N ARG A 528 -13.20 39.64 -9.58
CA ARG A 528 -12.59 39.57 -10.90
C ARG A 528 -12.82 40.88 -11.65
N LEU A 529 -11.85 41.29 -12.46
CA LEU A 529 -12.00 42.47 -13.32
C LEU A 529 -13.02 42.20 -14.42
N SER A 530 -13.93 43.14 -14.65
CA SER A 530 -14.85 43.04 -15.80
C SER A 530 -14.08 43.28 -17.11
N PRO A 531 -14.56 42.79 -18.27
CA PRO A 531 -13.86 42.95 -19.56
C PRO A 531 -13.63 44.39 -20.04
N MET A 532 -14.25 45.39 -19.38
CA MET A 532 -14.04 46.82 -19.68
C MET A 532 -13.17 47.51 -18.63
N SER A 533 -12.66 46.75 -17.67
CA SER A 533 -11.85 47.30 -16.61
C SER A 533 -10.61 47.99 -17.17
N PRO A 534 -10.30 49.20 -16.70
CA PRO A 534 -9.07 49.88 -17.08
C PRO A 534 -7.83 49.29 -16.38
N LEU A 535 -8.00 48.24 -15.56
CA LEU A 535 -6.94 47.59 -14.81
C LEU A 535 -6.48 46.25 -15.42
N ILE A 536 -7.02 45.89 -16.58
CA ILE A 536 -6.55 44.75 -17.39
C ILE A 536 -5.24 45.15 -18.10
N GLU A 537 -4.24 44.28 -18.10
CA GLU A 537 -2.95 44.42 -18.84
C GLU A 537 -2.18 45.71 -18.56
N VAL A 538 -2.31 46.27 -17.36
CA VAL A 538 -1.60 47.50 -16.96
C VAL A 538 -0.63 47.29 -15.81
N GLY A 539 -0.33 46.04 -15.45
CA GLY A 539 0.60 45.70 -14.39
C GLY A 539 2.04 45.61 -14.79
N ILE A 540 2.79 44.83 -14.00
CA ILE A 540 4.21 44.66 -14.26
C ILE A 540 4.36 43.84 -15.56
N PRO A 541 5.05 44.39 -16.59
CA PRO A 541 5.34 43.67 -17.82
C PRO A 541 6.38 42.58 -17.59
N ALA A 542 6.42 41.57 -18.47
CA ALA A 542 7.35 40.44 -18.38
C ALA A 542 8.83 40.82 -18.16
N ASN A 543 9.31 41.92 -18.76
CA ASN A 543 10.70 42.38 -18.63
C ASN A 543 11.04 43.03 -17.27
N GLY A 544 10.03 43.38 -16.48
CA GLY A 544 10.15 43.90 -15.11
C GLY A 544 9.67 42.90 -14.06
N TYR A 545 9.27 41.70 -14.47
CA TYR A 545 8.67 40.69 -13.62
C TYR A 545 9.73 39.93 -12.83
N GLY A 546 9.71 40.04 -11.51
CA GLY A 546 10.68 39.41 -10.61
C GLY A 546 10.53 37.89 -10.44
N GLY A 547 9.59 37.26 -11.14
CA GLY A 547 9.36 35.81 -11.10
C GLY A 547 8.43 35.30 -10.00
N SER A 548 7.83 36.18 -9.19
CA SER A 548 6.81 35.84 -8.21
C SER A 548 5.79 36.99 -8.03
N PRO A 549 4.47 36.72 -7.89
CA PRO A 549 3.83 35.39 -7.98
C PRO A 549 3.99 34.72 -9.35
N LYS A 550 3.67 33.44 -9.51
CA LYS A 550 3.68 32.78 -10.84
C LYS A 550 2.28 32.59 -11.40
N PHE A 551 1.35 32.30 -10.49
CA PHE A 551 -0.05 32.06 -10.79
C PHE A 551 -0.91 33.04 -10.00
N ASP A 552 -2.09 33.36 -10.52
CA ASP A 552 -3.13 34.11 -9.84
C ASP A 552 -3.86 33.24 -8.81
N LEU A 553 -4.88 33.80 -8.15
CA LEU A 553 -5.67 33.10 -7.14
C LEU A 553 -6.41 31.86 -7.69
N GLN A 554 -6.69 31.81 -8.98
CA GLN A 554 -7.39 30.69 -9.64
C GLN A 554 -6.42 29.68 -10.27
N GLY A 555 -5.11 29.91 -10.15
CA GLY A 555 -4.07 29.07 -10.73
C GLY A 555 -3.72 29.41 -12.19
N PHE A 556 -4.23 30.51 -12.75
CA PHE A 556 -3.85 30.97 -14.08
C PHE A 556 -2.47 31.66 -14.06
N PRO A 557 -1.64 31.53 -15.11
CA PRO A 557 -0.37 32.25 -15.20
C PRO A 557 -0.53 33.77 -15.06
N ARG A 558 0.33 34.40 -14.26
CA ARG A 558 0.33 35.86 -14.03
C ARG A 558 0.79 36.71 -15.21
N LEU A 559 1.47 36.13 -16.19
CA LEU A 559 1.93 36.83 -17.37
C LEU A 559 1.20 36.24 -18.57
N LEU A 560 0.11 36.89 -18.97
CA LEU A 560 -0.68 36.55 -20.14
C LEU A 560 -0.63 37.70 -21.15
N ASP A 561 -0.59 37.36 -22.44
CA ASP A 561 -0.66 38.29 -23.58
C ASP A 561 -2.09 38.26 -24.11
N SER A 562 -3.03 38.84 -23.35
CA SER A 562 -4.47 38.70 -23.58
C SER A 562 -4.92 39.45 -24.85
N ASP A 563 -4.23 40.51 -25.25
CA ASP A 563 -4.52 41.27 -26.49
C ASP A 563 -3.73 40.82 -27.73
N HIS A 564 -2.78 39.89 -27.58
CA HIS A 564 -1.89 39.34 -28.61
C HIS A 564 -0.95 40.35 -29.28
N ASP A 565 -0.62 41.45 -28.62
CA ASP A 565 0.33 42.41 -29.17
C ASP A 565 1.80 41.92 -29.05
N GLY A 566 1.99 40.79 -28.35
CA GLY A 566 3.29 40.16 -28.12
C GLY A 566 3.95 40.58 -26.81
N PHE A 567 3.25 41.33 -25.95
CA PHE A 567 3.72 41.77 -24.64
C PHE A 567 2.82 41.20 -23.55
N ALA A 568 3.28 40.13 -22.90
CA ALA A 568 2.62 39.63 -21.70
C ALA A 568 2.76 40.63 -20.54
N ILE A 569 1.63 41.12 -20.03
CA ILE A 569 1.55 42.06 -18.92
C ILE A 569 0.58 41.49 -17.89
N ALA A 570 1.01 41.45 -16.63
CA ALA A 570 0.15 41.00 -15.55
C ALA A 570 -1.04 41.94 -15.35
N GLU A 571 -2.22 41.40 -15.04
CA GLU A 571 -3.35 42.21 -14.61
C GLU A 571 -3.17 42.73 -13.18
N MET A 572 -3.94 43.75 -12.81
CA MET A 572 -3.97 44.20 -11.42
C MET A 572 -4.79 43.26 -10.55
N GLY A 573 -4.33 43.05 -9.31
CA GLY A 573 -5.12 42.37 -8.29
C GLY A 573 -4.94 40.85 -8.31
N ALA A 574 -5.74 40.15 -7.51
CA ALA A 574 -5.63 38.72 -7.23
C ALA A 574 -5.93 37.78 -8.42
N TYR A 575 -6.61 38.29 -9.44
CA TYR A 575 -7.14 37.50 -10.55
C TYR A 575 -6.56 37.99 -11.88
N GLU A 576 -6.37 37.06 -12.80
CA GLU A 576 -6.19 37.33 -14.22
C GLU A 576 -7.52 37.04 -14.95
N SER A 577 -7.95 37.96 -15.81
CA SER A 577 -9.18 37.89 -16.56
C SER A 577 -8.97 36.96 -17.75
N PHE A 578 -9.47 35.75 -17.61
CA PHE A 578 -9.56 34.82 -18.73
C PHE A 578 -10.51 35.39 -19.80
N ILE A 579 -9.99 35.98 -20.87
CA ILE A 579 -10.78 36.43 -22.03
C ILE A 579 -10.86 35.26 -23.03
N PRO A 580 -11.96 34.48 -23.06
CA PRO A 580 -12.01 33.21 -23.79
C PRO A 580 -12.08 33.37 -25.31
N SER A 581 -12.31 34.59 -25.82
CA SER A 581 -12.67 34.81 -27.22
C SER A 581 -11.47 35.02 -28.15
N LEU A 582 -10.25 34.99 -27.61
CA LEU A 582 -9.01 35.24 -28.33
C LEU A 582 -7.90 34.77 -27.39
N ASN A 583 -7.34 33.56 -27.51
CA ASN A 583 -5.88 33.39 -27.33
C ASN A 583 -5.25 32.02 -27.53
N ARG A 584 -4.00 32.12 -28.01
CA ARG A 584 -2.90 31.14 -27.99
C ARG A 584 -2.51 30.79 -26.54
N PRO A 585 -1.84 29.66 -26.30
CA PRO A 585 -1.31 29.29 -24.98
C PRO A 585 -0.26 30.29 -24.43
N GLY A 586 -0.15 30.38 -23.09
CA GLY A 586 0.85 31.19 -22.40
C GLY A 586 2.28 30.60 -22.44
N PRO A 587 3.28 31.27 -21.83
CA PRO A 587 4.64 30.75 -21.73
C PRO A 587 4.70 29.43 -20.94
N VAL A 588 5.58 28.52 -21.36
CA VAL A 588 5.81 27.24 -20.67
C VAL A 588 6.82 27.42 -19.54
N PHE A 589 6.43 27.08 -18.32
CA PHE A 589 7.26 27.23 -17.12
C PHE A 589 7.92 25.92 -16.67
N GLY A 590 8.97 26.04 -15.86
CA GLY A 590 9.58 24.90 -15.17
C GLY A 590 10.29 23.91 -16.10
N VAL A 591 10.74 24.38 -17.27
CA VAL A 591 11.55 23.57 -18.20
C VAL A 591 12.84 23.15 -17.50
N GLN A 592 12.98 21.85 -17.25
CA GLN A 592 14.13 21.28 -16.54
C GLN A 592 14.43 19.87 -17.03
N PHE A 593 15.68 19.46 -16.85
CA PHE A 593 16.12 18.09 -17.08
C PHE A 593 15.97 17.27 -15.80
N GLN A 594 15.24 16.15 -15.87
CA GLN A 594 15.16 15.14 -14.80
C GLN A 594 16.28 14.11 -14.91
N SER A 595 16.80 13.90 -16.12
CA SER A 595 17.96 13.08 -16.40
C SER A 595 18.72 13.65 -17.60
N ALA A 596 19.78 12.98 -18.05
CA ALA A 596 20.51 13.40 -19.25
C ALA A 596 19.63 13.44 -20.52
N THR A 597 18.54 12.67 -20.57
CA THR A 597 17.66 12.54 -21.74
C THR A 597 16.23 13.02 -21.49
N LEU A 598 15.76 13.02 -20.24
CA LEU A 598 14.38 13.36 -19.92
C LEU A 598 14.27 14.84 -19.54
N MET A 599 13.53 15.59 -20.34
CA MET A 599 13.13 16.96 -20.04
C MET A 599 11.65 17.00 -19.69
N THR A 600 11.31 17.80 -18.68
CA THR A 600 9.95 17.99 -18.19
C THR A 600 9.66 19.47 -18.01
N TRP A 601 8.39 19.86 -18.10
CA TRP A 601 7.93 21.21 -17.79
C TRP A 601 6.56 21.18 -17.11
N SER A 602 6.11 22.34 -16.63
CA SER A 602 4.77 22.48 -16.06
C SER A 602 3.73 22.42 -17.18
N PRO A 603 2.68 21.59 -17.05
CA PRO A 603 1.59 21.58 -18.03
C PRO A 603 0.94 22.95 -18.15
N GLU A 604 0.64 23.35 -19.38
CA GLU A 604 -0.06 24.58 -19.70
C GLU A 604 -1.52 24.27 -20.07
N LEU A 605 -2.47 24.97 -19.45
CA LEU A 605 -3.90 24.64 -19.47
C LEU A 605 -4.52 24.61 -20.88
N GLN A 606 -4.01 25.43 -21.80
CA GLN A 606 -4.51 25.51 -23.17
C GLN A 606 -3.69 24.66 -24.16
N ALA A 607 -2.60 24.04 -23.71
CA ALA A 607 -1.74 23.26 -24.57
C ALA A 607 -2.40 21.91 -24.91
N GLN A 608 -2.60 21.67 -26.20
CA GLN A 608 -2.83 20.33 -26.75
C GLN A 608 -1.50 19.63 -27.02
N THR A 609 -0.51 20.39 -27.48
CA THR A 609 0.84 19.91 -27.74
C THR A 609 1.86 20.96 -27.32
N TYR A 610 3.13 20.56 -27.27
CA TYR A 610 4.27 21.40 -26.93
C TYR A 610 5.35 21.22 -27.97
N ARG A 611 5.94 22.32 -28.43
CA ARG A 611 7.08 22.30 -29.34
C ARG A 611 8.36 22.51 -28.58
N VAL A 612 9.33 21.64 -28.81
CA VAL A 612 10.64 21.69 -28.16
C VAL A 612 11.68 22.10 -29.19
N TYR A 613 12.38 23.19 -28.90
CA TYR A 613 13.44 23.75 -29.73
C TYR A 613 14.78 23.55 -29.05
N ALA A 614 15.84 23.35 -29.84
CA ALA A 614 17.20 23.28 -29.31
C ALA A 614 18.22 23.95 -30.23
N ARG A 615 19.30 24.46 -29.63
CA ARG A 615 20.41 25.03 -30.37
C ARG A 615 21.73 25.02 -29.59
N SER A 616 22.85 24.84 -30.29
CA SER A 616 24.19 24.95 -29.70
C SER A 616 24.55 26.40 -29.35
N LEU A 617 25.20 26.59 -28.20
CA LEU A 617 25.77 27.86 -27.73
C LEU A 617 27.08 28.23 -28.45
N THR A 618 27.58 27.38 -29.34
CA THR A 618 28.84 27.63 -30.07
C THR A 618 28.63 28.67 -31.17
N GLY A 619 29.25 29.85 -31.03
CA GLY A 619 29.25 30.89 -32.07
C GLY A 619 27.98 31.74 -32.13
N LEU A 620 27.36 32.05 -30.99
CA LEU A 620 26.20 32.96 -30.89
C LEU A 620 26.52 34.35 -31.46
N THR A 621 26.31 34.53 -32.76
CA THR A 621 25.98 35.84 -33.33
C THR A 621 24.47 35.99 -33.21
N PHE A 622 24.01 37.13 -32.70
CA PHE A 622 22.59 37.51 -32.68
C PHE A 622 21.95 37.17 -34.04
N PHE A 623 20.74 36.58 -34.02
CA PHE A 623 19.91 36.25 -35.19
C PHE A 623 20.21 34.94 -35.95
N THR A 624 19.82 33.79 -35.38
CA THR A 624 19.51 32.58 -36.20
C THR A 624 18.57 31.65 -35.42
N ASP A 625 17.58 31.09 -36.10
CA ASP A 625 16.42 30.43 -35.49
C ASP A 625 16.78 29.04 -34.89
N PRO A 626 16.28 28.68 -33.70
CA PRO A 626 16.48 27.35 -33.14
C PRO A 626 15.64 26.32 -33.92
N ALA A 627 16.18 25.11 -34.09
CA ALA A 627 15.47 24.05 -34.81
C ALA A 627 14.42 23.42 -33.88
N CYS A 628 13.19 23.24 -34.38
CA CYS A 628 12.20 22.44 -33.69
C CYS A 628 12.63 20.97 -33.74
N LEU A 629 12.80 20.35 -32.58
CA LEU A 629 13.17 18.95 -32.44
C LEU A 629 11.94 18.04 -32.53
N THR A 630 10.88 18.39 -31.82
CA THR A 630 9.66 17.59 -31.73
C THR A 630 8.46 18.42 -31.29
N GLU A 631 7.27 17.88 -31.55
CA GLU A 631 5.99 18.34 -30.99
C GLU A 631 5.34 17.20 -30.19
N GLU A 632 5.17 17.38 -28.89
CA GLU A 632 4.72 16.34 -27.96
C GLU A 632 3.38 16.71 -27.30
N PRO A 633 2.44 15.76 -27.12
CA PRO A 633 1.18 16.04 -26.41
C PRO A 633 1.34 16.10 -24.89
N LEU A 634 2.44 15.59 -24.37
CA LEU A 634 2.72 15.54 -22.93
C LEU A 634 3.68 16.65 -22.52
N ALA A 635 3.62 17.02 -21.24
CA ALA A 635 4.52 18.03 -20.64
C ALA A 635 5.94 17.49 -20.36
N SER A 636 6.44 16.64 -21.27
CA SER A 636 7.72 15.97 -21.16
C SER A 636 8.18 15.49 -22.53
N VAL A 637 9.50 15.44 -22.73
CA VAL A 637 10.12 14.81 -23.90
C VAL A 637 11.34 13.99 -23.49
N VAL A 638 11.51 12.84 -24.13
CA VAL A 638 12.77 12.09 -24.10
C VAL A 638 13.58 12.49 -25.33
N LEU A 639 14.68 13.21 -25.12
CA LEU A 639 15.56 13.62 -26.20
C LEU A 639 16.35 12.41 -26.72
N ALA A 640 16.33 12.21 -28.04
CA ALA A 640 17.06 11.14 -28.70
C ALA A 640 18.59 11.38 -28.69
N ASP A 641 19.01 12.65 -28.74
CA ASP A 641 20.41 13.06 -28.77
C ASP A 641 20.74 13.97 -27.58
N VAL A 642 21.55 13.47 -26.65
CA VAL A 642 22.09 14.27 -25.54
C VAL A 642 23.35 14.99 -26.00
N PRO A 643 23.50 16.29 -25.71
CA PRO A 643 24.77 17.01 -25.86
C PRO A 643 25.96 16.25 -25.27
N LEU A 644 27.07 16.15 -26.00
CA LEU A 644 28.30 15.56 -25.45
C LEU A 644 28.85 16.45 -24.31
N PRO A 645 29.50 15.86 -23.29
CA PRO A 645 30.14 16.63 -22.24
C PRO A 645 31.11 17.69 -22.82
N GLY A 646 30.85 18.96 -22.53
CA GLY A 646 31.65 20.10 -23.01
C GLY A 646 30.99 20.92 -24.13
N GLU A 647 29.88 20.48 -24.69
CA GLU A 647 29.06 21.28 -25.60
C GLU A 647 27.94 22.00 -24.85
N GLY A 648 27.81 23.31 -25.08
CA GLY A 648 26.72 24.10 -24.52
C GLY A 648 25.52 24.15 -25.47
N PHE A 649 24.31 24.02 -24.94
CA PHE A 649 23.06 24.17 -25.70
C PHE A 649 22.05 25.01 -24.92
N PHE A 650 21.09 25.61 -25.62
CA PHE A 650 19.86 26.12 -25.02
C PHE A 650 18.65 25.40 -25.62
N PHE A 651 17.61 25.26 -24.80
CA PHE A 651 16.34 24.68 -25.18
C PHE A 651 15.24 25.71 -24.94
N LEU A 652 14.22 25.72 -25.81
CA LEU A 652 13.00 26.51 -25.63
C LEU A 652 11.81 25.56 -25.77
N VAL A 653 10.78 25.74 -24.94
CA VAL A 653 9.54 25.00 -25.04
C VAL A 653 8.41 26.00 -25.20
N SER A 654 7.53 25.77 -26.17
CA SER A 654 6.31 26.53 -26.37
C SER A 654 5.12 25.58 -26.36
N SER A 655 3.95 26.10 -26.00
CA SER A 655 2.68 25.38 -25.97
C SER A 655 1.87 25.71 -27.23
N VAL A 656 1.10 24.75 -27.72
CA VAL A 656 0.26 24.86 -28.93
C VAL A 656 -1.16 24.43 -28.59
N ASP A 657 -2.15 25.24 -28.97
CA ASP A 657 -3.56 24.97 -28.67
C ASP A 657 -4.24 24.03 -29.68
N ALA A 658 -5.52 23.75 -29.44
CA ALA A 658 -6.37 22.94 -30.32
C ALA A 658 -6.65 23.58 -31.70
N LEU A 659 -6.37 24.87 -31.86
CA LEU A 659 -6.47 25.59 -33.12
C LEU A 659 -5.12 25.66 -33.85
N ASN A 660 -4.11 24.95 -33.35
CA ASN A 660 -2.73 24.92 -33.84
C ASN A 660 -2.06 26.31 -33.80
N GLN A 661 -2.40 27.10 -32.79
CA GLN A 661 -1.77 28.38 -32.52
C GLN A 661 -0.74 28.20 -31.40
N GLU A 662 0.50 28.58 -31.69
CA GLU A 662 1.63 28.47 -30.77
C GLU A 662 1.76 29.72 -29.89
N GLY A 663 2.02 29.49 -28.60
CA GLY A 663 2.28 30.47 -27.55
C GLY A 663 3.65 31.16 -27.67
N THR A 664 4.03 31.90 -26.62
CA THR A 664 5.29 32.66 -26.61
C THR A 664 6.51 31.74 -26.49
N VAL A 665 7.52 31.98 -27.31
CA VAL A 665 8.80 31.24 -27.28
C VAL A 665 9.83 32.05 -26.48
N GLY A 666 9.70 32.07 -25.15
CA GLY A 666 10.66 32.73 -24.25
C GLY A 666 10.25 34.12 -23.73
N PHE A 667 11.16 34.74 -22.97
CA PHE A 667 10.98 36.02 -22.28
C PHE A 667 11.69 37.16 -23.04
N GLY A 668 11.09 37.74 -24.10
CA GLY A 668 11.75 38.87 -24.79
C GLY A 668 11.09 39.44 -26.04
N THR A 669 11.29 40.74 -26.23
CA THR A 669 10.72 41.64 -27.25
C THR A 669 10.84 41.15 -28.70
N PHE A 670 9.76 41.34 -29.50
CA PHE A 670 9.56 41.48 -30.97
C PHE A 670 10.56 40.94 -32.04
N ALA A 671 11.81 40.64 -31.72
CA ALA A 671 12.84 40.17 -32.63
C ALA A 671 12.90 38.63 -32.78
N GLU A 672 12.20 37.87 -31.92
CA GLU A 672 12.22 36.39 -31.95
C GLU A 672 11.09 35.77 -32.81
N ARG A 673 10.21 36.58 -33.41
CA ARG A 673 9.08 36.11 -34.25
C ARG A 673 9.35 36.05 -35.76
N SER A 674 10.59 36.16 -36.23
CA SER A 674 10.86 36.07 -37.66
C SER A 674 11.42 34.70 -38.05
N ALA A 675 10.50 33.80 -38.42
CA ALA A 675 10.73 32.54 -39.16
C ALA A 675 11.30 31.34 -38.37
N ILE A 676 10.60 30.93 -37.30
CA ILE A 676 10.80 29.59 -36.73
C ILE A 676 10.36 28.53 -37.76
N GLN A 677 11.22 27.55 -38.05
CA GLN A 677 10.90 26.43 -38.95
C GLN A 677 9.69 25.63 -38.42
N SER A 678 8.81 25.19 -39.33
CA SER A 678 7.73 24.26 -38.98
C SER A 678 8.30 22.99 -38.37
N CYS A 679 7.72 22.53 -37.26
CA CYS A 679 8.10 21.26 -36.63
C CYS A 679 7.91 20.07 -37.59
N PRO A 680 8.73 19.00 -37.49
CA PRO A 680 8.65 17.79 -38.31
C PRO A 680 7.30 17.09 -38.31
#